data_AF-M4CYW7-F1
#
_entry.id   AF-M4CYW7-F1
#
_cell.length_a   1.000
_cell.length_b   1.000
_cell.length_c   1.000
_cell.angle_alpha   90.00
_cell.angle_beta   90.00
_cell.angle_gamma   90.00
#
_symmetry.space_group_name_H-M   'P 1'
#
loop_
_entity.id
_entity.type
_entity.pdbx_description
1 polymer ?
#
loop_
_entity_poly.entity_id
_entity_poly.type
_entity_poly.pdbx_seq_one_letter_code
_entity_poly.pdbx_strand_id
1 'polypeptide(L)'
;MRFTKRISFFLWQATKLPTRSLPRNPSLCRSYHIVGAPISSGDVVKGLSYGQIRRRFIGYTAEQFSDDEYECEFEEHKASSSVANVDEWKWKLGILLANDSEREIVSRDKRDRRDYEQISNLAKRMGLYSEIYGKVVVASKVPLPNYRPDLDDKRPQREVVLPLSLQRRVEGLLQEHLDRQQLNSGKANESEADSQPPKQTEELPDESSDAFLDGSVMEKVLQRRSMRMRNMQRAWQESPEGRTMLEFRKSLPSFKDKERLLQAIARNQVIVVSGETGCGKTTQLPQYILESEIESGRGAFCNIICTQPRRISAMAVAERVSAERGEPLGETVGFKVRLEGMRGKNTQLLFCTSGILLRRLLSDRNLNGITHVFVDEIHERGMNEDFLIIVLKELLPRRPDLRLVLMSATLNAELFSNYFGGAPTIHIPGFTHPVKAHFLEDVLEMTGYKLTSFNQVDDYGQEKTWKTQKQLMPRKRKNQITSLVEEALSKSTFESYSSRTRDSLSSWMPDCVGFNLIEAVLCHICRKERPGAVLVFLTGWDDISSLRDQIKAHPLLGDPNRVLLLMCHGSMATAEQRLIFERAPPNIRKIVLATNMAEASITINDVVFVVDCGKAKETTYDALNNTPCLLPSWISQASARQRRGRAGRLLPGECYHLYPKCVYEAFSEYQLPELLRTPLNSLCLQIKSLQVESIAGFLSAALQAPEPLTVQNAIGFLKMIGALDEKENLTDLGKLLSILPVDPKLGKMLIMGAIFHCFDPILTIVSGLSVRDPFLLPQEKKDLALSAKLRFSAKDYSDHMALVRAFEGWKNAEREGSAYEYCWRNFLSAQTLQAIHSLRKQFNYILKEAGLVHDDSALNNKLSHNQSLVRAVICSGLFPGIASVVHRETSMSFKTMDDGQVSLYANSVNSRFPTIPYPWLVFGEKVKVNAVLIRDSTGVPDSSLILFGGALSTGVQVGHLKMLDGYIDFFMDPNLADSYVKLKEELNKLLQKKANPSVDIHKEGKYLMLAVQELVAGDQCEGRFVFGRDTKRPSQPQLAGENNKLSKDGTNPKSLLQTLLMRAGHSPPKYKTKHLKTNEFRALVEFKGMQFVGKPQRNKTLAEKDAAVEALAWLTHTSDNSTDQYSGDADSPPDVTDNMLKLLGGKRRRRSKGK
;
A
#
# COMPACT_ATOMS: atom_id res chain seq x y z
N MET A 1 -28.51 18.68 -47.23
CA MET A 1 -27.70 18.91 -48.44
C MET A 1 -26.43 18.03 -48.43
N ARG A 2 -26.49 16.86 -49.13
CA ARG A 2 -25.50 16.29 -50.08
C ARG A 2 -24.00 16.45 -49.71
N PHE A 3 -23.34 15.38 -49.24
CA PHE A 3 -22.52 14.40 -50.02
C PHE A 3 -21.29 15.07 -50.70
N THR A 4 -20.03 14.62 -50.59
CA THR A 4 -19.51 13.25 -50.75
C THR A 4 -18.00 13.16 -50.43
N LYS A 5 -17.59 11.96 -49.97
CA LYS A 5 -16.28 11.27 -49.95
C LYS A 5 -15.19 11.70 -50.98
N ARG A 6 -13.90 11.62 -50.57
CA ARG A 6 -12.91 10.66 -51.14
C ARG A 6 -11.64 10.51 -50.30
N ILE A 7 -11.33 9.25 -50.03
CA ILE A 7 -10.10 8.66 -49.49
C ILE A 7 -9.10 8.46 -50.65
N SER A 8 -7.78 8.55 -50.42
CA SER A 8 -6.74 7.55 -50.78
C SER A 8 -5.36 8.17 -51.10
N PHE A 9 -4.33 7.64 -50.42
CA PHE A 9 -2.98 7.29 -50.92
C PHE A 9 -2.15 8.30 -51.72
N PHE A 10 -0.94 8.63 -51.23
CA PHE A 10 0.32 8.16 -51.85
C PHE A 10 1.53 8.44 -50.96
N LEU A 11 2.43 7.46 -50.90
CA LEU A 11 3.76 7.50 -50.32
C LEU A 11 4.76 8.02 -51.38
N TRP A 12 5.84 8.66 -50.90
CA TRP A 12 7.15 8.78 -51.55
C TRP A 12 7.34 9.82 -52.68
N GLN A 13 8.13 10.87 -52.40
CA GLN A 13 9.33 11.18 -53.20
C GLN A 13 10.20 12.27 -52.54
N ALA A 14 11.50 12.01 -52.59
CA ALA A 14 12.60 12.84 -52.11
C ALA A 14 12.99 13.95 -53.12
N THR A 15 13.66 15.01 -52.65
CA THR A 15 14.72 15.79 -53.35
C THR A 15 15.32 16.82 -52.37
N LYS A 16 16.63 16.71 -52.02
CA LYS A 16 17.79 17.51 -52.51
C LYS A 16 17.69 19.00 -52.13
N LEU A 17 18.62 19.72 -51.45
CA LEU A 17 20.10 19.83 -51.34
C LEU A 17 20.38 21.01 -50.34
N PRO A 18 21.61 21.48 -50.00
CA PRO A 18 22.96 20.91 -50.03
C PRO A 18 23.78 21.08 -48.73
N THR A 19 24.96 20.46 -48.77
CA THR A 19 26.07 20.34 -47.82
C THR A 19 27.10 21.49 -47.86
N ARG A 20 27.85 21.67 -46.75
CA ARG A 20 29.27 22.13 -46.62
C ARG A 20 29.66 22.03 -45.13
N SER A 21 30.82 21.60 -44.65
CA SER A 21 32.01 20.88 -45.15
C SER A 21 32.91 20.60 -43.92
N LEU A 22 33.36 19.36 -43.77
CA LEU A 22 34.39 18.84 -42.84
C LEU A 22 35.81 19.38 -43.20
N PRO A 23 36.84 19.31 -42.32
CA PRO A 23 37.67 18.10 -42.06
C PRO A 23 38.15 17.98 -40.57
N ARG A 24 38.78 16.92 -40.02
CA ARG A 24 39.66 15.84 -40.53
C ARG A 24 39.82 14.72 -39.47
N ASN A 25 40.00 13.49 -39.97
CA ASN A 25 40.33 12.19 -39.34
C ASN A 25 41.83 12.11 -38.88
N PRO A 26 42.39 11.03 -38.25
CA PRO A 26 42.23 9.57 -38.55
C PRO A 26 42.25 8.61 -37.30
N SER A 27 42.10 7.27 -37.29
CA SER A 27 42.29 6.16 -38.25
C SER A 27 41.77 4.79 -37.70
N LEU A 28 41.12 3.99 -38.58
CA LEU A 28 41.24 2.52 -38.90
C LEU A 28 41.10 1.41 -37.80
N CYS A 29 40.55 0.19 -37.99
CA CYS A 29 40.10 -0.57 -39.19
C CYS A 29 39.39 -1.93 -38.88
N ARG A 30 38.46 -2.34 -39.79
CA ARG A 30 38.25 -3.69 -40.45
C ARG A 30 37.80 -4.93 -39.58
N SER A 31 36.99 -5.92 -40.01
CA SER A 31 36.56 -6.39 -41.36
C SER A 31 35.54 -7.61 -41.34
N TYR A 32 34.53 -7.62 -42.26
CA TYR A 32 33.97 -8.71 -43.15
C TYR A 32 33.44 -10.08 -42.60
N HIS A 33 32.58 -10.92 -43.23
CA HIS A 33 31.42 -10.93 -44.17
C HIS A 33 30.95 -12.42 -44.40
N ILE A 34 29.63 -12.69 -44.39
CA ILE A 34 28.73 -13.54 -45.27
C ILE A 34 29.05 -15.05 -45.66
N VAL A 35 27.95 -15.83 -45.80
CA VAL A 35 27.57 -16.89 -46.79
C VAL A 35 27.46 -18.31 -46.18
N GLY A 36 26.49 -19.21 -46.40
CA GLY A 36 25.29 -19.35 -47.25
C GLY A 36 24.68 -20.78 -47.09
N ALA A 37 23.41 -20.98 -47.49
CA ALA A 37 22.63 -22.25 -47.46
C ALA A 37 22.93 -23.16 -48.69
N PRO A 38 22.15 -24.21 -49.12
CA PRO A 38 20.97 -24.95 -48.57
C PRO A 38 20.95 -26.51 -48.89
N ILE A 39 19.79 -27.20 -48.69
CA ILE A 39 19.15 -28.30 -49.52
C ILE A 39 18.88 -29.72 -48.91
N SER A 40 17.58 -30.09 -48.95
CA SER A 40 16.80 -31.35 -49.25
C SER A 40 16.76 -32.68 -48.43
N SER A 41 15.52 -33.05 -48.05
CA SER A 41 14.71 -34.30 -48.25
C SER A 41 15.22 -35.74 -48.01
N GLY A 42 14.39 -36.57 -47.36
CA GLY A 42 14.14 -37.98 -47.75
C GLY A 42 14.18 -39.09 -46.67
N ASP A 43 13.00 -39.52 -46.19
CA ASP A 43 12.48 -40.90 -45.95
C ASP A 43 13.23 -42.06 -45.20
N VAL A 44 12.50 -42.61 -44.19
CA VAL A 44 12.13 -44.05 -43.98
C VAL A 44 13.05 -45.06 -43.23
N VAL A 45 12.55 -45.48 -42.03
CA VAL A 45 12.47 -46.85 -41.42
C VAL A 45 13.58 -47.47 -40.51
N LYS A 46 13.11 -47.82 -39.28
CA LYS A 46 13.44 -48.88 -38.29
C LYS A 46 14.87 -49.09 -37.76
N GLY A 47 14.96 -49.19 -36.42
CA GLY A 47 15.98 -49.99 -35.73
C GLY A 47 16.17 -49.65 -34.24
N LEU A 48 15.73 -50.53 -33.35
CA LEU A 48 16.00 -50.52 -31.90
C LEU A 48 17.50 -50.63 -31.60
N SER A 49 18.01 -49.91 -30.60
CA SER A 49 18.68 -50.51 -29.42
C SER A 49 19.12 -49.47 -28.38
N TYR A 50 19.15 -49.93 -27.13
CA TYR A 50 19.55 -49.26 -25.91
C TYR A 50 21.01 -48.78 -25.93
N GLY A 51 21.28 -47.63 -25.31
CA GLY A 51 22.64 -47.20 -24.98
C GLY A 51 22.70 -45.78 -24.42
N GLN A 52 22.63 -45.67 -23.09
CA GLN A 52 22.96 -44.45 -22.35
C GLN A 52 24.39 -44.00 -22.68
N ILE A 53 24.59 -42.75 -23.08
CA ILE A 53 25.78 -41.94 -22.75
C ILE A 53 25.41 -40.45 -22.77
N ARG A 54 25.81 -39.80 -21.67
CA ARG A 54 25.70 -38.39 -21.29
C ARG A 54 26.04 -37.39 -22.41
N ARG A 55 25.21 -36.35 -22.56
CA ARG A 55 25.64 -35.04 -23.06
C ARG A 55 25.18 -33.92 -22.12
N ARG A 56 26.18 -33.10 -21.76
CA ARG A 56 26.14 -31.92 -20.89
C ARG A 56 25.10 -30.91 -21.38
N PHE A 57 24.18 -30.52 -20.51
CA PHE A 57 23.42 -29.28 -20.62
C PHE A 57 24.10 -28.20 -19.76
N ILE A 58 24.38 -27.06 -20.39
CA ILE A 58 24.78 -25.82 -19.75
C ILE A 58 23.52 -25.24 -19.11
N GLY A 59 23.42 -25.35 -17.78
CA GLY A 59 22.31 -24.82 -17.00
C GLY A 59 22.51 -23.34 -16.73
N TYR A 60 21.62 -22.50 -17.26
CA TYR A 60 21.33 -21.20 -16.68
C TYR A 60 20.40 -21.43 -15.49
N THR A 61 20.86 -21.07 -14.30
CA THR A 61 20.17 -21.18 -13.02
C THR A 61 19.00 -20.21 -12.97
N ALA A 62 17.78 -20.75 -12.88
CA ALA A 62 16.60 -20.02 -12.47
C ALA A 62 16.63 -19.87 -10.94
N GLU A 63 16.98 -18.69 -10.44
CA GLU A 63 16.93 -18.35 -9.02
C GLU A 63 15.48 -18.23 -8.56
N GLN A 64 15.01 -19.26 -7.86
CA GLN A 64 13.88 -19.15 -6.94
C GLN A 64 14.42 -18.61 -5.62
N PHE A 65 13.79 -17.56 -5.10
CA PHE A 65 13.99 -17.02 -3.76
C PHE A 65 13.64 -18.08 -2.72
N SER A 66 14.65 -18.87 -2.34
CA SER A 66 14.70 -19.61 -1.10
C SER A 66 15.43 -18.74 -0.09
N ASP A 67 14.75 -18.34 0.97
CA ASP A 67 15.43 -18.35 2.26
C ASP A 67 15.97 -19.76 2.41
N ASP A 68 17.31 -19.91 2.43
CA ASP A 68 18.07 -21.02 3.01
C ASP A 68 19.53 -20.92 2.54
N GLU A 69 20.27 -19.92 3.03
CA GLU A 69 21.70 -20.16 3.30
C GLU A 69 21.79 -20.90 4.64
N TYR A 70 21.42 -22.18 4.62
CA TYR A 70 21.96 -23.12 5.58
C TYR A 70 23.35 -23.51 5.05
N GLU A 71 24.40 -23.10 5.75
CA GLU A 71 25.64 -23.87 5.72
C GLU A 71 25.31 -25.28 6.25
N CYS A 72 25.07 -26.22 5.33
CA CYS A 72 25.09 -27.64 5.61
C CYS A 72 26.56 -28.05 5.80
N GLU A 73 27.06 -27.94 7.03
CA GLU A 73 28.09 -28.86 7.49
C GLU A 73 27.49 -30.27 7.44
N PHE A 74 27.89 -31.07 6.44
CA PHE A 74 27.61 -32.50 6.37
C PHE A 74 28.33 -33.21 7.52
N GLU A 75 27.71 -33.26 8.70
CA GLU A 75 28.00 -34.28 9.70
C GLU A 75 26.88 -35.34 9.66
N GLU A 76 27.23 -36.55 9.26
CA GLU A 76 26.36 -37.74 9.21
C GLU A 76 25.83 -38.11 10.60
N HIS A 77 24.72 -37.54 11.09
CA HIS A 77 24.09 -37.97 12.34
C HIS A 77 22.60 -38.30 12.16
N LYS A 78 22.22 -39.52 12.58
CA LYS A 78 20.87 -40.11 12.54
C LYS A 78 19.79 -39.22 13.18
N ALA A 79 18.61 -39.20 12.57
CA ALA A 79 17.40 -38.62 13.13
C ALA A 79 17.04 -39.27 14.48
N SER A 80 17.01 -38.46 15.53
CA SER A 80 16.48 -38.81 16.85
C SER A 80 15.63 -37.64 17.31
N SER A 81 14.31 -37.71 17.09
CA SER A 81 13.34 -36.90 17.84
C SER A 81 13.22 -37.54 19.22
N SER A 82 13.60 -36.83 20.28
CA SER A 82 13.42 -37.36 21.64
C SER A 82 11.98 -37.15 22.08
N VAL A 83 11.24 -38.23 22.37
CA VAL A 83 9.90 -38.20 22.99
C VAL A 83 9.85 -37.25 24.19
N ALA A 84 10.95 -37.18 24.94
CA ALA A 84 11.13 -36.27 26.07
C ALA A 84 10.89 -34.77 25.75
N ASN A 85 11.23 -34.30 24.54
CA ASN A 85 11.06 -32.90 24.18
C ASN A 85 9.57 -32.55 23.93
N VAL A 86 8.81 -33.47 23.33
CA VAL A 86 7.38 -33.28 23.09
C VAL A 86 6.60 -33.28 24.40
N ASP A 87 6.96 -34.16 25.34
CA ASP A 87 6.35 -34.18 26.67
C ASP A 87 6.69 -32.93 27.49
N GLU A 88 7.92 -32.42 27.38
CA GLU A 88 8.33 -31.14 27.97
C GLU A 88 7.50 -29.98 27.42
N TRP A 89 7.30 -29.91 26.10
CA TRP A 89 6.42 -28.91 25.49
C TRP A 89 4.95 -29.10 25.86
N LYS A 90 4.46 -30.34 25.97
CA LYS A 90 3.10 -30.61 26.47
C LYS A 90 2.89 -30.04 27.87
N TRP A 91 3.89 -30.18 28.74
CA TRP A 91 3.87 -29.60 30.07
C TRP A 91 3.97 -28.06 30.04
N LYS A 92 4.90 -27.48 29.27
CA LYS A 92 5.04 -26.02 29.09
C LYS A 92 3.75 -25.37 28.57
N LEU A 93 3.14 -25.95 27.54
CA LEU A 93 1.87 -25.46 26.98
C LEU A 93 0.71 -25.64 27.96
N GLY A 94 0.71 -26.72 28.75
CA GLY A 94 -0.24 -26.94 29.84
C GLY A 94 -0.15 -25.86 30.93
N ILE A 95 1.07 -25.48 31.32
CA ILE A 95 1.31 -24.37 32.25
C ILE A 95 0.87 -23.04 31.66
N LEU A 96 1.19 -22.78 30.38
CA LEU A 96 0.76 -21.55 29.73
C LEU A 96 -0.76 -21.42 29.81
N LEU A 97 -1.51 -22.48 29.48
CA LEU A 97 -2.97 -22.46 29.56
C LEU A 97 -3.49 -22.26 30.98
N ALA A 98 -2.82 -22.82 32.00
CA ALA A 98 -3.21 -22.67 33.40
C ALA A 98 -2.85 -21.30 34.00
N ASN A 99 -1.88 -20.58 33.42
CA ASN A 99 -1.40 -19.29 33.94
C ASN A 99 -2.10 -18.11 33.25
N ASP A 100 -2.96 -17.38 33.96
CA ASP A 100 -3.68 -16.22 33.38
C ASP A 100 -2.79 -15.01 33.05
N SER A 101 -1.60 -14.92 33.67
CA SER A 101 -0.70 -13.76 33.51
C SER A 101 0.22 -13.87 32.29
N GLU A 102 0.67 -15.08 31.96
CA GLU A 102 1.57 -15.32 30.83
C GLU A 102 0.78 -15.52 29.53
N ARG A 103 1.17 -14.76 28.51
CA ARG A 103 0.54 -14.82 27.18
C ARG A 103 1.28 -15.73 26.21
N GLU A 104 2.61 -15.81 26.32
CA GLU A 104 3.46 -16.55 25.38
C GLU A 104 4.65 -17.22 26.07
N ILE A 105 5.14 -18.30 25.46
CA ILE A 105 6.38 -19.00 25.80
C ILE A 105 7.34 -18.84 24.62
N VAL A 106 8.57 -18.43 24.91
CA VAL A 106 9.64 -18.21 23.93
C VAL A 106 10.79 -19.16 24.24
N SER A 107 11.13 -20.06 23.31
CA SER A 107 12.26 -20.98 23.42
C SER A 107 13.32 -20.73 22.36
N ARG A 108 14.59 -20.74 22.77
CA ARG A 108 15.76 -20.60 21.88
C ARG A 108 16.56 -21.91 21.75
N ASP A 109 16.02 -23.05 22.21
CA ASP A 109 16.70 -24.34 22.12
C ASP A 109 16.74 -24.85 20.67
N LYS A 110 17.90 -25.36 20.24
CA LYS A 110 18.09 -25.98 18.92
C LYS A 110 17.26 -27.25 18.75
N ARG A 111 16.97 -27.97 19.84
CA ARG A 111 16.13 -29.19 19.81
C ARG A 111 14.71 -28.88 19.35
N ASP A 112 14.14 -27.82 19.91
CA ASP A 112 12.77 -27.36 19.59
C ASP A 112 12.59 -27.01 18.12
N ARG A 113 13.63 -26.43 17.49
CA ARG A 113 13.59 -26.11 16.06
C ARG A 113 13.47 -27.36 15.19
N ARG A 114 14.15 -28.45 15.56
CA ARG A 114 14.09 -29.71 14.81
C ARG A 114 12.73 -30.39 14.98
N ASP A 115 12.15 -30.27 16.17
CA ASP A 115 10.87 -30.89 16.53
C ASP A 115 9.67 -29.95 16.31
N TYR A 116 9.86 -28.78 15.68
CA TYR A 116 8.86 -27.71 15.58
C TYR A 116 7.54 -28.18 14.95
N GLU A 117 7.57 -29.04 13.93
CA GLU A 117 6.34 -29.56 13.32
C GLU A 117 5.48 -30.34 14.32
N GLN A 118 6.11 -31.12 15.21
CA GLN A 118 5.40 -31.87 16.25
C GLN A 118 4.88 -30.93 17.34
N ILE A 119 5.69 -29.95 17.76
CA ILE A 119 5.32 -28.92 18.74
C ILE A 119 4.17 -28.06 18.22
N SER A 120 4.22 -27.65 16.95
CA SER A 120 3.18 -26.84 16.31
C SER A 120 1.85 -27.61 16.21
N ASN A 121 1.89 -28.89 15.83
CA ASN A 121 0.71 -29.75 15.83
C ASN A 121 0.15 -29.98 17.26
N LEU A 122 1.02 -30.08 18.27
CA LEU A 122 0.60 -30.17 19.67
C LEU A 122 -0.07 -28.88 20.15
N ALA A 123 0.57 -27.72 19.93
CA ALA A 123 0.02 -26.40 20.26
C ALA A 123 -1.34 -26.18 19.59
N LYS A 124 -1.46 -26.50 18.30
CA LYS A 124 -2.71 -26.40 17.54
C LYS A 124 -3.83 -27.28 18.13
N ARG A 125 -3.52 -28.51 18.57
CA ARG A 125 -4.48 -29.39 19.26
C ARG A 125 -4.91 -28.84 20.62
N MET A 126 -4.06 -28.04 21.27
CA MET A 126 -4.33 -27.38 22.54
C MET A 126 -4.96 -25.98 22.37
N GLY A 127 -5.29 -25.56 21.14
CA GLY A 127 -5.89 -24.26 20.85
C GLY A 127 -4.92 -23.06 20.94
N LEU A 128 -3.61 -23.33 20.94
CA LEU A 128 -2.57 -22.31 20.99
C LEU A 128 -1.99 -22.02 19.59
N TYR A 129 -1.48 -20.82 19.42
CA TYR A 129 -0.73 -20.41 18.24
C TYR A 129 0.74 -20.72 18.42
N SER A 130 1.42 -21.13 17.35
CA SER A 130 2.86 -21.36 17.37
C SER A 130 3.50 -20.85 16.09
N GLU A 131 4.61 -20.16 16.21
CA GLU A 131 5.40 -19.66 15.10
C GLU A 131 6.90 -19.91 15.38
N ILE A 132 7.71 -19.98 14.34
CA ILE A 132 9.17 -19.98 14.47
C ILE A 132 9.75 -18.72 13.83
N TYR A 133 10.47 -17.94 14.63
CA TYR A 133 11.16 -16.72 14.18
C TYR A 133 12.66 -16.96 14.14
N GLY A 134 13.20 -17.21 12.94
CA GLY A 134 14.61 -17.52 12.75
C GLY A 134 15.03 -18.80 13.48
N LYS A 135 15.61 -18.66 14.67
CA LYS A 135 16.04 -19.78 15.54
C LYS A 135 15.20 -19.93 16.82
N VAL A 136 14.14 -19.15 16.97
CA VAL A 136 13.33 -19.04 18.18
C VAL A 136 11.94 -19.61 17.94
N VAL A 137 11.51 -20.56 18.76
CA VAL A 137 10.15 -21.13 18.74
C VAL A 137 9.30 -20.37 19.74
N VAL A 138 8.14 -19.89 19.30
CA VAL A 138 7.19 -19.17 20.15
C VAL A 138 5.85 -19.89 20.14
N ALA A 139 5.26 -20.09 21.31
CA ALA A 139 3.88 -20.55 21.47
C ALA A 139 3.09 -19.52 22.28
N SER A 140 1.89 -19.17 21.84
CA SER A 140 1.11 -18.06 22.40
C SER A 140 -0.38 -18.39 22.45
N LYS A 141 -1.07 -17.79 23.42
CA LYS A 141 -2.54 -17.78 23.51
C LYS A 141 -3.18 -16.87 22.45
N VAL A 142 -2.41 -15.93 21.91
CA VAL A 142 -2.85 -14.88 21.00
C VAL A 142 -2.21 -15.10 19.63
N PRO A 143 -2.87 -14.74 18.51
CA PRO A 143 -2.26 -14.85 17.20
C PRO A 143 -0.90 -14.16 17.11
N LEU A 144 0.03 -14.82 16.43
CA LEU A 144 1.42 -14.37 16.28
C LEU A 144 1.61 -13.69 14.90
N PRO A 145 2.34 -12.57 14.82
CA PRO A 145 2.62 -11.90 13.54
C PRO A 145 3.64 -12.70 12.72
N ASN A 146 3.79 -12.38 11.44
CA ASN A 146 4.77 -13.03 10.55
C ASN A 146 6.21 -12.64 10.90
N TYR A 147 6.42 -11.49 11.54
CA TYR A 147 7.73 -10.99 11.92
C TYR A 147 7.71 -10.39 13.32
N ARG A 148 8.75 -10.70 14.12
CA ARG A 148 8.96 -10.19 15.48
C ARG A 148 10.35 -9.54 15.55
N PRO A 149 10.43 -8.19 15.51
CA PRO A 149 11.73 -7.51 15.48
C PRO A 149 12.57 -7.70 16.75
N ASP A 150 11.93 -8.00 17.88
CA ASP A 150 12.57 -8.29 19.17
C ASP A 150 13.25 -9.68 19.20
N LEU A 151 12.89 -10.57 18.27
CA LEU A 151 13.44 -11.93 18.15
C LEU A 151 14.40 -12.08 16.95
N ASP A 152 14.57 -11.04 16.13
CA ASP A 152 15.49 -11.05 14.97
C ASP A 152 16.91 -10.63 15.41
N ASP A 153 17.76 -11.63 15.68
CA ASP A 153 19.18 -11.39 15.99
C ASP A 153 19.95 -10.70 14.83
N LYS A 154 19.42 -10.75 13.60
CA LYS A 154 19.96 -10.08 12.41
C LYS A 154 19.17 -8.80 12.08
N ARG A 155 18.49 -8.19 13.07
CA ARG A 155 17.86 -6.89 12.90
C ARG A 155 18.93 -5.82 12.64
N PRO A 156 18.81 -5.02 11.57
CA PRO A 156 19.76 -3.96 11.27
C PRO A 156 19.66 -2.84 12.32
N GLN A 157 20.79 -2.53 12.96
CA GLN A 157 20.97 -1.39 13.86
C GLN A 157 21.93 -0.40 13.21
N ARG A 158 21.80 0.91 13.46
CA ARG A 158 22.54 1.92 12.70
C ARG A 158 23.63 2.59 13.56
N GLU A 159 24.87 2.50 13.10
CA GLU A 159 25.96 3.36 13.58
C GLU A 159 25.95 4.64 12.73
N VAL A 160 25.74 5.80 13.36
CA VAL A 160 25.62 7.09 12.68
C VAL A 160 26.92 7.86 12.87
N VAL A 161 27.48 8.34 11.76
CA VAL A 161 28.71 9.13 11.72
C VAL A 161 28.45 10.36 10.88
N LEU A 162 28.84 11.53 11.40
CA LEU A 162 28.80 12.80 10.68
C LEU A 162 30.19 13.44 10.61
N PRO A 163 30.50 14.18 9.53
CA PRO A 163 31.73 14.94 9.47
C PRO A 163 31.82 15.96 10.62
N LEU A 164 32.92 15.95 11.38
CA LEU A 164 33.11 16.84 12.52
C LEU A 164 32.96 18.33 12.17
N SER A 165 33.34 18.71 10.94
CA SER A 165 33.17 20.09 10.45
C SER A 165 31.71 20.48 10.29
N LEU A 166 30.84 19.54 9.90
CA LEU A 166 29.40 19.75 9.81
C LEU A 166 28.78 19.82 11.20
N GLN A 167 29.13 18.86 12.08
CA GLN A 167 28.64 18.82 13.46
C GLN A 167 28.90 20.16 14.17
N ARG A 168 30.13 20.69 14.12
CA ARG A 168 30.47 21.98 14.75
C ARG A 168 29.68 23.16 14.20
N ARG A 169 29.38 23.19 12.89
CA ARG A 169 28.56 24.27 12.30
C ARG A 169 27.12 24.21 12.78
N VAL A 170 26.54 23.01 12.83
CA VAL A 170 25.16 22.78 13.28
C VAL A 170 25.02 23.10 14.77
N GLU A 171 25.98 22.65 15.60
CA GLU A 171 26.05 22.98 17.02
C GLU A 171 26.17 24.49 17.25
N GLY A 172 27.02 25.19 16.48
CA GLY A 172 27.17 26.65 16.57
C GLY A 172 25.87 27.39 16.24
N LEU A 173 25.15 26.97 15.20
CA LEU A 173 23.85 27.55 14.83
C LEU A 173 22.75 27.25 15.87
N LEU A 174 22.76 26.04 16.44
CA LEU A 174 21.83 25.66 17.51
C LEU A 174 22.09 26.49 18.78
N GLN A 175 23.35 26.65 19.16
CA GLN A 175 23.72 27.46 20.32
C GLN A 175 23.30 28.92 20.13
N GLU A 176 23.57 29.52 18.98
CA GLU A 176 23.12 30.88 18.63
C GLU A 176 21.58 31.03 18.73
N HIS A 177 20.82 29.98 18.37
CA HIS A 177 19.37 29.98 18.53
C HIS A 177 18.95 29.99 20.01
N LEU A 178 19.57 29.14 20.83
CA LEU A 178 19.28 29.03 22.26
C LEU A 178 19.64 30.32 23.01
N ASP A 179 20.81 30.89 22.72
CA ASP A 179 21.28 32.14 23.33
C ASP A 179 20.32 33.30 23.03
N ARG A 180 19.79 33.37 21.80
CA ARG A 180 18.79 34.38 21.42
C ARG A 180 17.41 34.17 22.03
N GLN A 181 16.98 32.92 22.23
CA GLN A 181 15.75 32.65 22.98
C GLN A 181 15.91 33.13 24.43
N GLN A 182 17.05 32.88 25.06
CA GLN A 182 17.33 33.34 26.42
C GLN A 182 17.35 34.88 26.50
N LEU A 183 18.00 35.55 25.54
CA LEU A 183 18.01 37.03 25.45
C LEU A 183 16.62 37.64 25.22
N ASN A 184 15.75 36.97 24.44
CA ASN A 184 14.37 37.42 24.25
C ASN A 184 13.48 37.14 25.47
N SER A 185 13.74 36.06 26.22
CA SER A 185 13.06 35.79 27.49
C SER A 185 13.41 36.80 28.59
N GLY A 186 14.62 37.38 28.55
CA GLY A 186 15.07 38.44 29.46
C GLY A 186 14.54 39.84 29.15
N LYS A 187 13.99 40.08 27.95
CA LYS A 187 13.40 41.38 27.56
C LYS A 187 11.90 41.48 27.77
N ALA A 188 11.24 40.40 28.21
CA ALA A 188 9.80 40.38 28.48
C ALA A 188 9.42 40.88 29.89
N ASN A 189 10.39 41.25 30.74
CA ASN A 189 10.14 41.71 32.12
C ASN A 189 10.31 43.23 32.34
N GLU A 190 10.57 44.03 31.30
CA GLU A 190 10.62 45.50 31.41
C GLU A 190 9.89 46.15 30.22
N SER A 191 8.57 46.05 30.20
CA SER A 191 7.68 47.03 29.55
C SER A 191 6.22 46.81 29.98
N GLU A 192 5.99 46.73 31.28
CA GLU A 192 4.68 47.03 31.87
C GLU A 192 4.80 48.31 32.70
N ALA A 193 4.55 49.44 32.05
CA ALA A 193 3.99 50.66 32.66
C ALA A 193 3.98 51.77 31.61
N ASP A 194 2.80 52.05 31.06
CA ASP A 194 2.17 53.38 31.10
C ASP A 194 1.32 53.62 29.83
N SER A 195 0.00 53.46 29.99
CA SER A 195 -0.97 54.26 29.24
C SER A 195 -2.33 54.21 29.93
N GLN A 196 -2.70 55.34 30.51
CA GLN A 196 -4.00 55.66 31.11
C GLN A 196 -5.20 55.52 30.14
N PRO A 197 -6.44 55.41 30.65
CA PRO A 197 -7.61 55.04 29.87
C PRO A 197 -8.25 56.25 29.16
N PRO A 198 -8.91 56.04 28.01
CA PRO A 198 -9.98 56.92 27.60
C PRO A 198 -11.30 56.19 27.36
N LYS A 199 -12.32 56.68 28.10
CA LYS A 199 -13.69 57.00 27.70
C LYS A 199 -14.48 56.00 26.84
N GLN A 200 -15.47 55.42 27.51
CA GLN A 200 -16.76 55.01 26.96
C GLN A 200 -17.30 56.07 25.98
N THR A 201 -17.46 55.70 24.72
CA THR A 201 -18.47 56.28 23.81
C THR A 201 -18.84 55.24 22.76
N GLU A 202 -20.12 54.84 22.81
CA GLU A 202 -20.98 54.31 21.74
C GLU A 202 -20.41 53.34 20.69
N GLU A 203 -20.88 52.08 20.80
CA GLU A 203 -20.85 51.07 19.75
C GLU A 203 -21.65 51.53 18.53
N LEU A 204 -20.97 51.67 17.39
CA LEU A 204 -21.57 51.59 16.06
C LEU A 204 -21.49 50.13 15.59
N PRO A 205 -22.61 49.47 15.27
CA PRO A 205 -22.60 48.15 14.65
C PRO A 205 -22.43 48.30 13.14
N ASP A 206 -21.46 47.61 12.54
CA ASP A 206 -21.44 47.45 11.09
C ASP A 206 -21.20 46.00 10.63
N GLU A 207 -22.21 45.56 9.88
CA GLU A 207 -22.25 44.55 8.82
C GLU A 207 -21.92 43.09 9.15
N SER A 208 -22.80 42.48 9.95
CA SER A 208 -23.23 41.10 9.67
C SER A 208 -24.19 41.10 8.47
N SER A 209 -23.68 40.77 7.29
CA SER A 209 -24.50 40.53 6.11
C SER A 209 -25.33 39.25 6.27
N ASP A 210 -26.65 39.45 6.28
CA ASP A 210 -27.77 38.54 6.01
C ASP A 210 -28.16 37.47 7.03
N ALA A 211 -28.85 37.91 8.10
CA ALA A 211 -29.80 37.08 8.83
C ALA A 211 -30.99 37.87 9.40
N PHE A 212 -31.76 38.56 8.55
CA PHE A 212 -33.16 38.91 8.81
C PHE A 212 -33.93 39.02 7.49
N LEU A 213 -34.15 37.88 6.83
CA LEU A 213 -35.22 37.77 5.85
C LEU A 213 -36.48 37.32 6.60
N ASP A 214 -37.45 38.23 6.72
CA ASP A 214 -38.79 37.98 7.25
C ASP A 214 -39.30 36.60 6.79
N GLY A 215 -39.62 35.72 7.74
CA GLY A 215 -40.09 34.36 7.45
C GLY A 215 -41.31 34.36 6.53
N SER A 216 -42.13 35.41 6.60
CA SER A 216 -43.29 35.62 5.71
C SER A 216 -42.88 35.89 4.25
N VAL A 217 -41.76 36.59 4.04
CA VAL A 217 -41.23 36.93 2.70
C VAL A 217 -40.54 35.73 2.09
N MET A 218 -39.74 34.99 2.85
CA MET A 218 -39.11 33.76 2.37
C MET A 218 -40.16 32.71 1.98
N GLU A 219 -41.22 32.56 2.77
CA GLU A 219 -42.31 31.66 2.45
C GLU A 219 -43.03 32.07 1.16
N LYS A 220 -43.33 33.37 0.97
CA LYS A 220 -43.90 33.90 -0.28
C LYS A 220 -42.99 33.68 -1.49
N VAL A 221 -41.68 33.83 -1.33
CA VAL A 221 -40.68 33.56 -2.39
C VAL A 221 -40.67 32.08 -2.77
N LEU A 222 -40.67 31.19 -1.77
CA LEU A 222 -40.74 29.75 -2.00
C LEU A 222 -42.06 29.33 -2.64
N GLN A 223 -43.20 29.90 -2.22
CA GLN A 223 -44.51 29.65 -2.86
C GLN A 223 -44.54 30.08 -4.33
N ARG A 224 -44.02 31.28 -4.67
CA ARG A 224 -43.89 31.72 -6.08
C ARG A 224 -42.99 30.80 -6.89
N ARG A 225 -41.90 30.33 -6.29
CA ARG A 225 -40.97 29.38 -6.92
C ARG A 225 -41.63 28.01 -7.14
N SER A 226 -42.41 27.51 -6.19
CA SER A 226 -43.20 26.28 -6.34
C SER A 226 -44.20 26.39 -7.50
N MET A 227 -44.90 27.52 -7.63
CA MET A 227 -45.80 27.78 -8.76
C MET A 227 -45.05 27.74 -10.11
N ARG A 228 -43.88 28.37 -10.19
CA ARG A 228 -43.04 28.32 -11.40
C ARG A 228 -42.62 26.89 -11.75
N MET A 229 -42.15 26.13 -10.76
CA MET A 229 -41.76 24.72 -10.96
C MET A 229 -42.93 23.87 -11.47
N ARG A 230 -44.13 24.10 -10.94
CA ARG A 230 -45.36 23.40 -11.38
C ARG A 230 -45.72 23.72 -12.82
N ASN A 231 -45.63 24.99 -13.22
CA ASN A 231 -45.91 25.41 -14.59
C ASN A 231 -44.89 24.83 -15.58
N MET A 232 -43.59 24.84 -15.23
CA MET A 232 -42.55 24.23 -16.06
C MET A 232 -42.74 22.72 -16.20
N GLN A 233 -43.06 22.02 -15.10
CA GLN A 233 -43.34 20.59 -15.14
C GLN A 233 -44.52 20.26 -16.06
N ARG A 234 -45.64 20.99 -15.94
CA ARG A 234 -46.82 20.77 -16.81
C ARG A 234 -46.50 21.05 -18.28
N ALA A 235 -45.84 22.16 -18.58
CA ALA A 235 -45.46 22.51 -19.94
C ALA A 235 -44.56 21.44 -20.59
N TRP A 236 -43.59 20.90 -19.85
CA TRP A 236 -42.76 19.78 -20.32
C TRP A 236 -43.60 18.52 -20.55
N GLN A 237 -44.43 18.11 -19.59
CA GLN A 237 -45.26 16.91 -19.68
C GLN A 237 -46.26 16.95 -20.86
N GLU A 238 -46.74 18.15 -21.22
CA GLU A 238 -47.67 18.36 -22.33
C GLU A 238 -46.98 18.32 -23.71
N SER A 239 -45.66 18.57 -23.76
CA SER A 239 -44.86 18.55 -24.99
C SER A 239 -44.77 17.15 -25.63
N PRO A 240 -44.58 17.03 -26.96
CA PRO A 240 -44.41 15.74 -27.63
C PRO A 240 -43.26 14.92 -27.04
N GLU A 241 -42.10 15.54 -26.81
CA GLU A 241 -40.90 14.91 -26.26
C GLU A 241 -41.15 14.43 -24.82
N GLY A 242 -41.81 15.26 -24.01
CA GLY A 242 -42.18 14.91 -22.64
C GLY A 242 -43.15 13.74 -22.56
N ARG A 243 -44.14 13.66 -23.46
CA ARG A 243 -45.07 12.51 -23.53
C ARG A 243 -44.34 11.20 -23.84
N THR A 244 -43.47 11.20 -24.84
CA THR A 244 -42.66 10.00 -25.17
C THR A 244 -41.76 9.60 -24.00
N MET A 245 -41.16 10.56 -23.30
CA MET A 245 -40.35 10.28 -22.12
C MET A 245 -41.19 9.72 -20.96
N LEU A 246 -42.39 10.25 -20.73
CA LEU A 246 -43.31 9.74 -19.72
C LEU A 246 -43.77 8.32 -20.02
N GLU A 247 -44.05 7.98 -21.29
CA GLU A 247 -44.36 6.60 -21.70
C GLU A 247 -43.20 5.65 -21.40
N PHE A 248 -41.96 6.06 -21.70
CA PHE A 248 -40.77 5.31 -21.31
C PHE A 248 -40.68 5.13 -19.79
N ARG A 249 -40.83 6.20 -19.00
CA ARG A 249 -40.78 6.12 -17.52
C ARG A 249 -41.88 5.24 -16.95
N LYS A 250 -43.10 5.26 -17.53
CA LYS A 250 -44.23 4.39 -17.16
C LYS A 250 -43.96 2.91 -17.43
N SER A 251 -43.08 2.59 -18.39
CA SER A 251 -42.69 1.21 -18.69
C SER A 251 -41.77 0.59 -17.62
N LEU A 252 -41.11 1.42 -16.79
CA LEU A 252 -40.20 0.96 -15.75
C LEU A 252 -40.97 0.29 -14.59
N PRO A 253 -40.45 -0.80 -14.00
CA PRO A 253 -41.11 -1.49 -12.89
C PRO A 253 -41.43 -0.58 -11.69
N SER A 254 -40.55 0.36 -11.36
CA SER A 254 -40.76 1.30 -10.24
C SER A 254 -42.01 2.17 -10.37
N PHE A 255 -42.54 2.36 -11.58
CA PHE A 255 -43.75 3.16 -11.79
C PHE A 255 -44.99 2.49 -11.19
N LYS A 256 -45.07 1.15 -11.23
CA LYS A 256 -46.20 0.39 -10.67
C LYS A 256 -46.32 0.56 -9.15
N ASP A 257 -45.18 0.67 -8.47
CA ASP A 257 -45.10 0.86 -7.02
C ASP A 257 -45.02 2.34 -6.59
N LYS A 258 -45.15 3.30 -7.52
CA LYS A 258 -44.99 4.74 -7.26
C LYS A 258 -45.83 5.23 -6.07
N GLU A 259 -47.14 4.97 -6.09
CA GLU A 259 -48.06 5.44 -5.05
C GLU A 259 -47.79 4.78 -3.69
N ARG A 260 -47.52 3.47 -3.70
CA ARG A 260 -47.15 2.72 -2.48
C ARG A 260 -45.87 3.28 -1.86
N LEU A 261 -44.87 3.60 -2.69
CA LEU A 261 -43.61 4.18 -2.25
C LEU A 261 -43.80 5.57 -1.64
N LEU A 262 -44.53 6.48 -2.31
CA LEU A 262 -44.79 7.82 -1.80
C LEU A 262 -45.53 7.80 -0.46
N GLN A 263 -46.54 6.94 -0.32
CA GLN A 263 -47.27 6.77 0.94
C GLN A 263 -46.38 6.22 2.06
N ALA A 264 -45.52 5.25 1.75
CA ALA A 264 -44.62 4.68 2.74
C ALA A 264 -43.56 5.68 3.22
N ILE A 265 -43.01 6.50 2.31
CA ILE A 265 -42.05 7.57 2.66
C ILE A 265 -42.71 8.66 3.49
N ALA A 266 -43.96 9.03 3.19
CA ALA A 266 -44.70 10.02 3.97
C ALA A 266 -45.00 9.54 5.41
N ARG A 267 -45.25 8.23 5.60
CA ARG A 267 -45.62 7.65 6.91
C ARG A 267 -44.43 7.28 7.79
N ASN A 268 -43.28 6.97 7.20
CA ASN A 268 -42.12 6.46 7.93
C ASN A 268 -40.92 7.39 7.80
N GLN A 269 -40.17 7.57 8.88
CA GLN A 269 -38.95 8.38 8.85
C GLN A 269 -37.84 7.70 8.05
N VAL A 270 -37.74 6.36 8.15
CA VAL A 270 -36.77 5.53 7.42
C VAL A 270 -37.50 4.48 6.61
N ILE A 271 -37.05 4.26 5.37
CA ILE A 271 -37.53 3.16 4.52
C ILE A 271 -36.36 2.49 3.81
N VAL A 272 -36.46 1.18 3.61
CA VAL A 272 -35.50 0.41 2.83
C VAL A 272 -36.16 -0.05 1.54
N VAL A 273 -35.61 0.34 0.40
CA VAL A 273 -36.09 -0.05 -0.92
C VAL A 273 -35.09 -1.01 -1.57
N SER A 274 -35.53 -2.23 -1.79
CA SER A 274 -34.80 -3.23 -2.56
C SER A 274 -35.36 -3.33 -3.97
N GLY A 275 -34.51 -3.59 -4.94
CA GLY A 275 -34.96 -3.96 -6.27
C GLY A 275 -33.79 -4.23 -7.19
N GLU A 276 -33.96 -5.08 -8.19
CA GLU A 276 -32.84 -5.49 -9.02
C GLU A 276 -32.33 -4.37 -9.94
N THR A 277 -31.23 -4.59 -10.64
CA THR A 277 -30.73 -3.63 -11.63
C THR A 277 -31.76 -3.42 -12.75
N GLY A 278 -31.97 -2.17 -13.16
CA GLY A 278 -32.90 -1.84 -14.25
C GLY A 278 -34.34 -1.56 -13.82
N CYS A 279 -34.71 -1.73 -12.54
CA CYS A 279 -36.07 -1.41 -12.08
C CYS A 279 -36.36 0.10 -11.96
N GLY A 280 -35.34 0.96 -12.06
CA GLY A 280 -35.49 2.42 -12.04
C GLY A 280 -35.39 3.09 -10.67
N LYS A 281 -34.85 2.42 -9.63
CA LYS A 281 -34.67 3.00 -8.26
C LYS A 281 -33.98 4.37 -8.28
N THR A 282 -32.74 4.37 -8.74
CA THR A 282 -31.82 5.52 -8.70
C THR A 282 -32.34 6.73 -9.47
N THR A 283 -32.93 6.51 -10.65
CA THR A 283 -33.41 7.60 -11.51
C THR A 283 -34.81 8.07 -11.11
N GLN A 284 -35.72 7.17 -10.71
CA GLN A 284 -37.13 7.52 -10.59
C GLN A 284 -37.57 7.90 -9.17
N LEU A 285 -37.08 7.24 -8.12
CA LEU A 285 -37.60 7.44 -6.75
C LEU A 285 -37.42 8.89 -6.26
N PRO A 286 -36.25 9.53 -6.41
CA PRO A 286 -36.10 10.94 -6.06
C PRO A 286 -37.00 11.86 -6.91
N GLN A 287 -37.21 11.52 -8.19
CA GLN A 287 -38.11 12.28 -9.07
C GLN A 287 -39.56 12.18 -8.62
N TYR A 288 -40.04 11.00 -8.21
CA TYR A 288 -41.42 10.83 -7.77
C TYR A 288 -41.76 11.70 -6.56
N ILE A 289 -40.84 11.81 -5.60
CA ILE A 289 -41.02 12.71 -4.44
C ILE A 289 -41.07 14.16 -4.90
N LEU A 290 -40.07 14.58 -5.69
CA LEU A 290 -39.99 15.97 -6.16
C LEU A 290 -41.23 16.36 -6.99
N GLU A 291 -41.68 15.49 -7.89
CA GLU A 291 -42.88 15.69 -8.72
C GLU A 291 -44.15 15.78 -7.87
N SER A 292 -44.30 14.91 -6.86
CA SER A 292 -45.44 14.93 -5.94
C SER A 292 -45.50 16.22 -5.11
N GLU A 293 -44.34 16.69 -4.62
CA GLU A 293 -44.25 17.96 -3.89
C GLU A 293 -44.49 19.17 -4.81
N ILE A 294 -44.01 19.13 -6.06
CA ILE A 294 -44.31 20.17 -7.07
C ILE A 294 -45.82 20.23 -7.38
N GLU A 295 -46.46 19.08 -7.56
CA GLU A 295 -47.90 18.99 -7.81
C GLU A 295 -48.73 19.50 -6.62
N SER A 296 -48.23 19.27 -5.40
CA SER A 296 -48.80 19.76 -4.15
C SER A 296 -48.52 21.24 -3.87
N GLY A 297 -47.82 21.95 -4.75
CA GLY A 297 -47.47 23.37 -4.58
C GLY A 297 -46.34 23.63 -3.57
N ARG A 298 -45.62 22.57 -3.15
CA ARG A 298 -44.52 22.62 -2.18
C ARG A 298 -43.15 22.31 -2.79
N GLY A 299 -43.03 22.27 -4.12
CA GLY A 299 -41.79 21.91 -4.82
C GLY A 299 -40.54 22.69 -4.40
N ALA A 300 -40.67 23.97 -4.02
CA ALA A 300 -39.54 24.77 -3.55
C ALA A 300 -39.10 24.44 -2.11
N PHE A 301 -39.98 23.83 -1.31
CA PHE A 301 -39.71 23.39 0.06
C PHE A 301 -39.10 21.98 0.10
N CYS A 302 -39.18 21.23 -1.00
CA CYS A 302 -38.58 19.91 -1.11
C CYS A 302 -37.12 20.02 -1.57
N ASN A 303 -36.20 19.47 -0.78
CA ASN A 303 -34.77 19.46 -1.09
C ASN A 303 -34.18 18.07 -0.79
N ILE A 304 -33.71 17.41 -1.84
CA ILE A 304 -33.34 16.01 -1.87
C ILE A 304 -31.85 15.89 -2.15
N ILE A 305 -31.15 15.13 -1.33
CA ILE A 305 -29.79 14.67 -1.62
C ILE A 305 -29.83 13.18 -1.90
N CYS A 306 -29.24 12.74 -3.01
CA CYS A 306 -29.06 11.34 -3.33
C CYS A 306 -27.57 11.02 -3.45
N THR A 307 -27.06 10.18 -2.54
CA THR A 307 -25.68 9.76 -2.58
C THR A 307 -25.49 8.59 -3.54
N GLN A 308 -24.34 8.59 -4.22
CA GLN A 308 -23.87 7.55 -5.11
C GLN A 308 -22.46 7.13 -4.68
N PRO A 309 -22.10 5.84 -4.73
CA PRO A 309 -20.77 5.40 -4.31
C PRO A 309 -19.66 5.91 -5.26
N ARG A 310 -20.00 6.24 -6.52
CA ARG A 310 -19.02 6.57 -7.57
C ARG A 310 -19.30 7.93 -8.21
N ARG A 311 -18.20 8.63 -8.54
CA ARG A 311 -18.24 9.95 -9.22
C ARG A 311 -18.97 9.88 -10.57
N ILE A 312 -18.63 8.91 -11.41
CA ILE A 312 -19.21 8.74 -12.74
C ILE A 312 -20.72 8.46 -12.63
N SER A 313 -21.15 7.66 -11.64
CA SER A 313 -22.56 7.38 -11.39
C SER A 313 -23.32 8.65 -11.00
N ALA A 314 -22.80 9.45 -10.07
CA ALA A 314 -23.43 10.71 -9.67
C ALA A 314 -23.64 11.68 -10.85
N MET A 315 -22.63 11.79 -11.72
CA MET A 315 -22.68 12.65 -12.90
C MET A 315 -23.68 12.12 -13.95
N ALA A 316 -23.54 10.86 -14.34
CA ALA A 316 -24.36 10.25 -15.39
C ALA A 316 -25.84 10.15 -14.99
N VAL A 317 -26.12 9.86 -13.71
CA VAL A 317 -27.50 9.83 -13.21
C VAL A 317 -28.10 11.24 -13.21
N ALA A 318 -27.35 12.26 -12.78
CA ALA A 318 -27.85 13.63 -12.80
C ALA A 318 -28.13 14.13 -14.23
N GLU A 319 -27.22 13.88 -15.18
CA GLU A 319 -27.41 14.18 -16.60
C GLU A 319 -28.66 13.47 -17.15
N ARG A 320 -28.80 12.17 -16.85
CA ARG A 320 -29.96 11.39 -17.28
C ARG A 320 -31.26 11.92 -16.71
N VAL A 321 -31.32 12.19 -15.41
CA VAL A 321 -32.54 12.68 -14.74
C VAL A 321 -32.91 14.08 -15.21
N SER A 322 -31.92 14.95 -15.46
CA SER A 322 -32.16 16.27 -16.06
C SER A 322 -32.76 16.15 -17.47
N ALA A 323 -32.25 15.23 -18.28
CA ALA A 323 -32.80 14.96 -19.63
C ALA A 323 -34.23 14.36 -19.57
N GLU A 324 -34.51 13.47 -18.62
CA GLU A 324 -35.87 12.93 -18.42
C GLU A 324 -36.90 14.02 -18.03
N ARG A 325 -36.43 15.12 -17.44
CA ARG A 325 -37.24 16.27 -17.02
C ARG A 325 -37.27 17.41 -18.04
N GLY A 326 -36.58 17.27 -19.17
CA GLY A 326 -36.53 18.29 -20.23
C GLY A 326 -35.87 19.59 -19.80
N GLU A 327 -34.96 19.54 -18.82
CA GLU A 327 -34.30 20.72 -18.27
C GLU A 327 -32.77 20.62 -18.42
N PRO A 328 -32.05 21.76 -18.53
CA PRO A 328 -30.61 21.75 -18.48
C PRO A 328 -30.11 21.41 -17.07
N LEU A 329 -29.02 20.65 -17.01
CA LEU A 329 -28.42 20.25 -15.75
C LEU A 329 -27.94 21.50 -14.98
N GLY A 330 -28.20 21.55 -13.68
CA GLY A 330 -27.96 22.72 -12.82
C GLY A 330 -29.22 23.54 -12.51
N GLU A 331 -30.35 23.31 -13.19
CA GLU A 331 -31.65 23.90 -12.83
C GLU A 331 -32.25 23.20 -11.60
N THR A 332 -33.28 22.34 -11.73
CA THR A 332 -33.84 21.65 -10.56
C THR A 332 -33.04 20.41 -10.16
N VAL A 333 -32.28 19.83 -11.10
CA VAL A 333 -31.38 18.69 -10.88
C VAL A 333 -29.94 19.13 -11.02
N GLY A 334 -29.07 18.66 -10.15
CA GLY A 334 -27.64 18.93 -10.20
C GLY A 334 -26.81 17.80 -9.62
N PHE A 335 -25.49 17.95 -9.72
CA PHE A 335 -24.57 17.02 -9.05
C PHE A 335 -23.41 17.73 -8.36
N LYS A 336 -22.84 17.08 -7.34
CA LYS A 336 -21.60 17.51 -6.71
C LYS A 336 -20.71 16.31 -6.40
N VAL A 337 -19.53 16.30 -7.01
CA VAL A 337 -18.46 15.32 -6.71
C VAL A 337 -17.20 16.07 -6.29
N ARG A 338 -16.14 15.34 -5.94
CA ARG A 338 -14.85 15.97 -5.67
C ARG A 338 -14.32 16.66 -6.93
N LEU A 339 -13.85 17.90 -6.80
CA LEU A 339 -13.32 18.79 -7.85
C LEU A 339 -14.31 19.30 -8.90
N GLU A 340 -15.54 18.79 -8.93
CA GLU A 340 -16.47 19.06 -10.02
C GLU A 340 -17.91 19.10 -9.50
N GLY A 341 -18.75 19.95 -10.07
CA GLY A 341 -20.17 19.97 -9.74
C GLY A 341 -20.91 21.05 -10.49
N MET A 342 -22.19 20.79 -10.73
CA MET A 342 -23.12 21.70 -11.36
C MET A 342 -24.37 21.82 -10.49
N ARG A 343 -24.52 22.98 -9.85
CA ARG A 343 -25.62 23.31 -8.94
C ARG A 343 -25.98 24.78 -9.13
N GLY A 344 -27.22 25.06 -9.47
CA GLY A 344 -27.78 26.42 -9.50
C GLY A 344 -28.50 26.79 -8.21
N LYS A 345 -28.97 28.04 -8.13
CA LYS A 345 -29.85 28.50 -7.03
C LYS A 345 -31.17 27.73 -6.97
N ASN A 346 -31.56 27.13 -8.10
CA ASN A 346 -32.82 26.42 -8.29
C ASN A 346 -32.78 24.92 -7.94
N THR A 347 -31.59 24.36 -7.68
CA THR A 347 -31.41 22.91 -7.53
C THR A 347 -32.06 22.38 -6.27
N GLN A 348 -32.99 21.44 -6.47
CA GLN A 348 -33.72 20.74 -5.41
C GLN A 348 -33.41 19.25 -5.34
N LEU A 349 -32.87 18.66 -6.41
CA LEU A 349 -32.37 17.30 -6.41
C LEU A 349 -30.87 17.31 -6.70
N LEU A 350 -30.07 16.99 -5.68
CA LEU A 350 -28.61 16.96 -5.77
C LEU A 350 -28.09 15.52 -5.69
N PHE A 351 -27.51 15.03 -6.77
CA PHE A 351 -26.74 13.79 -6.75
C PHE A 351 -25.30 14.07 -6.30
N CYS A 352 -24.80 13.33 -5.32
CA CYS A 352 -23.43 13.54 -4.85
C CYS A 352 -22.76 12.22 -4.46
N THR A 353 -21.44 12.25 -4.29
CA THR A 353 -20.76 11.10 -3.66
C THR A 353 -20.95 11.10 -2.16
N SER A 354 -21.00 9.94 -1.51
CA SER A 354 -21.15 9.80 -0.04
C SER A 354 -20.18 10.69 0.75
N GLY A 355 -18.91 10.77 0.31
CA GLY A 355 -17.90 11.64 0.94
C GLY A 355 -18.20 13.15 0.85
N ILE A 356 -18.97 13.62 -0.13
CA ILE A 356 -19.40 15.04 -0.21
C ILE A 356 -20.46 15.33 0.85
N LEU A 357 -21.40 14.40 1.06
CA LEU A 357 -22.41 14.55 2.11
C LEU A 357 -21.78 14.47 3.51
N LEU A 358 -20.85 13.54 3.74
CA LEU A 358 -20.08 13.47 4.98
C LEU A 358 -19.34 14.78 5.27
N ARG A 359 -18.69 15.37 4.25
CA ARG A 359 -18.03 16.67 4.42
C ARG A 359 -19.01 17.80 4.76
N ARG A 360 -20.21 17.78 4.18
CA ARG A 360 -21.25 18.74 4.53
C ARG A 360 -21.71 18.55 5.98
N LEU A 361 -21.85 17.31 6.45
CA LEU A 361 -22.20 16.98 7.84
C LEU A 361 -21.15 17.48 8.86
N LEU A 362 -19.89 17.61 8.46
CA LEU A 362 -18.85 18.21 9.31
C LEU A 362 -19.12 19.71 9.58
N SER A 363 -19.63 20.44 8.59
CA SER A 363 -19.94 21.88 8.71
C SER A 363 -21.38 22.15 9.18
N ASP A 364 -22.33 21.35 8.73
CA ASP A 364 -23.78 21.46 8.98
C ASP A 364 -24.27 20.13 9.56
N ARG A 365 -24.11 19.97 10.88
CA ARG A 365 -24.44 18.72 11.60
C ARG A 365 -25.91 18.35 11.54
N ASN A 366 -26.80 19.33 11.34
CA ASN A 366 -28.24 19.12 11.31
C ASN A 366 -28.82 18.96 9.90
N LEU A 367 -27.98 19.11 8.85
CA LEU A 367 -28.42 19.15 7.45
C LEU A 367 -29.58 20.13 7.24
N ASN A 368 -29.44 21.35 7.74
CA ASN A 368 -30.50 22.35 7.71
C ASN A 368 -30.98 22.61 6.25
N GLY A 369 -32.29 22.62 6.05
CA GLY A 369 -32.93 22.84 4.75
C GLY A 369 -32.94 21.62 3.80
N ILE A 370 -32.47 20.44 4.24
CA ILE A 370 -32.65 19.17 3.53
C ILE A 370 -33.86 18.44 4.09
N THR A 371 -34.74 17.96 3.20
CA THR A 371 -35.95 17.23 3.60
C THR A 371 -35.82 15.72 3.41
N HIS A 372 -35.09 15.28 2.38
CA HIS A 372 -34.89 13.87 2.08
C HIS A 372 -33.43 13.55 1.80
N VAL A 373 -32.94 12.45 2.37
CA VAL A 373 -31.64 11.86 2.06
C VAL A 373 -31.85 10.46 1.51
N PHE A 374 -31.31 10.22 0.33
CA PHE A 374 -31.23 8.91 -0.29
C PHE A 374 -29.80 8.40 -0.20
N VAL A 375 -29.61 7.19 0.32
CA VAL A 375 -28.34 6.47 0.23
C VAL A 375 -28.51 5.34 -0.77
N ASP A 376 -27.94 5.52 -1.97
CA ASP A 376 -28.04 4.52 -3.04
C ASP A 376 -26.93 3.49 -2.98
N GLU A 377 -27.18 2.32 -3.56
CA GLU A 377 -26.24 1.22 -3.71
C GLU A 377 -25.61 0.76 -2.38
N ILE A 378 -26.38 0.79 -1.27
CA ILE A 378 -25.91 0.40 0.07
C ILE A 378 -25.37 -1.04 0.13
N HIS A 379 -25.75 -1.88 -0.83
CA HIS A 379 -25.28 -3.24 -0.98
C HIS A 379 -23.79 -3.36 -1.36
N GLU A 380 -23.16 -2.29 -1.89
CA GLU A 380 -21.71 -2.28 -2.14
C GLU A 380 -20.90 -2.21 -0.83
N ARG A 381 -21.52 -1.79 0.30
CA ARG A 381 -20.91 -1.77 1.65
C ARG A 381 -19.53 -1.09 1.67
N GLY A 382 -19.43 0.04 0.97
CA GLY A 382 -18.23 0.87 0.95
C GLY A 382 -18.00 1.59 2.29
N MET A 383 -16.76 2.01 2.53
CA MET A 383 -16.38 2.60 3.82
C MET A 383 -17.16 3.89 4.15
N ASN A 384 -17.36 4.76 3.16
CA ASN A 384 -18.06 6.03 3.37
C ASN A 384 -19.57 5.84 3.53
N GLU A 385 -20.14 4.83 2.87
CA GLU A 385 -21.55 4.48 2.94
C GLU A 385 -21.92 3.97 4.33
N ASP A 386 -21.15 2.99 4.85
CA ASP A 386 -21.35 2.47 6.20
C ASP A 386 -21.14 3.57 7.25
N PHE A 387 -20.11 4.43 7.09
CA PHE A 387 -19.88 5.57 7.98
C PHE A 387 -21.04 6.58 7.95
N LEU A 388 -21.52 6.94 6.76
CA LEU A 388 -22.66 7.85 6.59
C LEU A 388 -23.92 7.30 7.24
N ILE A 389 -24.16 5.99 7.16
CA ILE A 389 -25.32 5.34 7.80
C ILE A 389 -25.28 5.50 9.33
N ILE A 390 -24.11 5.38 9.96
CA ILE A 390 -23.96 5.60 11.42
C ILE A 390 -24.31 7.05 11.77
N VAL A 391 -23.72 8.02 11.04
CA VAL A 391 -23.96 9.45 11.29
C VAL A 391 -25.42 9.83 11.08
N LEU A 392 -26.07 9.31 10.02
CA LEU A 392 -27.48 9.54 9.78
C LEU A 392 -28.35 8.94 10.87
N LYS A 393 -28.02 7.73 11.37
CA LYS A 393 -28.76 7.12 12.48
C LYS A 393 -28.71 7.95 13.76
N GLU A 394 -27.57 8.60 14.06
CA GLU A 394 -27.46 9.54 15.19
C GLU A 394 -28.20 10.87 14.94
N LEU A 395 -28.33 11.28 13.68
CA LEU A 395 -29.02 12.51 13.30
C LEU A 395 -30.55 12.39 13.36
N LEU A 396 -31.12 11.25 12.97
CA LEU A 396 -32.57 11.06 12.85
C LEU A 396 -33.37 11.40 14.12
N PRO A 397 -32.93 11.06 15.35
CA PRO A 397 -33.61 11.49 16.58
C PRO A 397 -33.65 13.01 16.77
N ARG A 398 -32.67 13.75 16.23
CA ARG A 398 -32.60 15.22 16.30
C ARG A 398 -33.40 15.92 15.20
N ARG A 399 -33.71 15.20 14.12
CA ARG A 399 -34.41 15.70 12.92
C ARG A 399 -35.60 14.81 12.55
N PRO A 400 -36.70 14.85 13.32
CA PRO A 400 -37.90 14.03 13.07
C PRO A 400 -38.57 14.34 11.73
N ASP A 401 -38.31 15.52 11.16
CA ASP A 401 -38.77 15.97 9.85
C ASP A 401 -37.99 15.37 8.67
N LEU A 402 -36.73 14.95 8.89
CA LEU A 402 -35.87 14.39 7.85
C LEU A 402 -36.29 12.96 7.49
N ARG A 403 -36.43 12.69 6.18
CA ARG A 403 -36.73 11.35 5.66
C ARG A 403 -35.49 10.69 5.07
N LEU A 404 -35.25 9.44 5.46
CA LEU A 404 -34.13 8.63 4.99
C LEU A 404 -34.64 7.47 4.12
N VAL A 405 -34.13 7.37 2.89
CA VAL A 405 -34.44 6.29 1.96
C VAL A 405 -33.16 5.53 1.63
N LEU A 406 -33.09 4.27 2.03
CA LEU A 406 -31.96 3.39 1.76
C LEU A 406 -32.27 2.53 0.54
N MET A 407 -31.45 2.57 -0.51
CA MET A 407 -31.69 1.83 -1.75
C MET A 407 -30.64 0.73 -1.96
N SER A 408 -31.10 -0.49 -2.22
CA SER A 408 -30.27 -1.68 -2.42
C SER A 408 -30.63 -2.41 -3.72
N ALA A 409 -29.61 -2.89 -4.46
CA ALA A 409 -29.80 -3.74 -5.61
C ALA A 409 -30.01 -5.23 -5.25
N THR A 410 -29.73 -5.63 -4.01
CA THR A 410 -29.73 -7.02 -3.54
C THR A 410 -30.78 -7.26 -2.44
N LEU A 411 -31.08 -8.54 -2.18
CA LEU A 411 -32.06 -9.00 -1.20
C LEU A 411 -31.65 -8.79 0.28
N ASN A 412 -30.48 -8.21 0.57
CA ASN A 412 -30.02 -7.97 1.95
C ASN A 412 -30.68 -6.73 2.61
N ALA A 413 -31.95 -6.45 2.29
CA ALA A 413 -32.68 -5.32 2.85
C ALA A 413 -33.00 -5.49 4.34
N GLU A 414 -33.09 -6.74 4.81
CA GLU A 414 -33.38 -7.09 6.19
C GLU A 414 -32.31 -6.61 7.16
N LEU A 415 -31.02 -6.72 6.78
CA LEU A 415 -29.92 -6.24 7.60
C LEU A 415 -30.05 -4.73 7.91
N PHE A 416 -30.38 -3.92 6.90
CA PHE A 416 -30.58 -2.48 7.07
C PHE A 416 -31.89 -2.17 7.81
N SER A 417 -32.96 -2.91 7.54
CA SER A 417 -34.24 -2.78 8.26
C SER A 417 -34.05 -3.00 9.75
N ASN A 418 -33.39 -4.09 10.14
CA ASN A 418 -33.10 -4.44 11.53
C ASN A 418 -32.24 -3.37 12.21
N TYR A 419 -31.22 -2.86 11.51
CA TYR A 419 -30.35 -1.81 12.05
C TYR A 419 -31.08 -0.50 12.38
N PHE A 420 -32.14 -0.17 11.64
CA PHE A 420 -33.02 0.98 11.87
C PHE A 420 -34.30 0.62 12.63
N GLY A 421 -34.28 -0.45 13.44
CA GLY A 421 -35.39 -0.79 14.34
C GLY A 421 -36.61 -1.39 13.64
N GLY A 422 -36.40 -2.14 12.56
CA GLY A 422 -37.47 -2.78 11.78
C GLY A 422 -38.10 -1.84 10.74
N ALA A 423 -37.31 -0.94 10.15
CA ALA A 423 -37.79 0.01 9.14
C ALA A 423 -38.48 -0.72 7.96
N PRO A 424 -39.62 -0.24 7.44
CA PRO A 424 -40.36 -0.94 6.40
C PRO A 424 -39.52 -1.19 5.14
N THR A 425 -39.65 -2.39 4.59
CA THR A 425 -38.99 -2.81 3.36
C THR A 425 -39.99 -2.80 2.19
N ILE A 426 -39.59 -2.22 1.06
CA ILE A 426 -40.33 -2.32 -0.21
C ILE A 426 -39.45 -3.04 -1.22
N HIS A 427 -40.01 -4.03 -1.90
CA HIS A 427 -39.35 -4.75 -2.98
C HIS A 427 -39.94 -4.35 -4.33
N ILE A 428 -39.10 -3.81 -5.22
CA ILE A 428 -39.46 -3.46 -6.59
C ILE A 428 -38.84 -4.52 -7.52
N PRO A 429 -39.66 -5.29 -8.26
CA PRO A 429 -39.16 -6.33 -9.15
C PRO A 429 -38.27 -5.73 -10.26
N GLY A 430 -37.24 -6.48 -10.66
CA GLY A 430 -36.34 -6.14 -11.76
C GLY A 430 -36.99 -6.21 -13.14
N PHE A 431 -36.37 -5.55 -14.11
CA PHE A 431 -36.53 -5.87 -15.52
C PHE A 431 -35.16 -6.23 -16.10
N THR A 432 -34.87 -7.52 -16.11
CA THR A 432 -33.74 -8.09 -16.87
C THR A 432 -34.27 -9.20 -17.75
N HIS A 433 -33.82 -9.27 -18.99
CA HIS A 433 -34.13 -10.43 -19.82
C HIS A 433 -33.56 -11.69 -19.16
N PRO A 434 -34.23 -12.85 -19.31
CA PRO A 434 -33.77 -14.09 -18.68
C PRO A 434 -32.34 -14.42 -19.13
N VAL A 435 -31.48 -14.71 -18.15
CA VAL A 435 -30.11 -15.16 -18.40
C VAL A 435 -29.98 -16.60 -17.94
N LYS A 436 -29.70 -17.50 -18.88
CA LYS A 436 -29.45 -18.91 -18.56
C LYS A 436 -28.04 -19.06 -17.98
N ALA A 437 -27.94 -19.68 -16.81
CA ALA A 437 -26.66 -19.96 -16.16
C ALA A 437 -26.26 -21.40 -16.45
N HIS A 438 -25.00 -21.59 -16.84
CA HIS A 438 -24.35 -22.87 -17.07
C HIS A 438 -23.18 -23.00 -16.11
N PHE A 439 -23.17 -24.03 -15.27
CA PHE A 439 -22.05 -24.33 -14.38
C PHE A 439 -21.01 -25.21 -15.09
N LEU A 440 -19.87 -25.44 -14.46
CA LEU A 440 -18.75 -26.13 -15.10
C LEU A 440 -19.16 -27.49 -15.70
N GLU A 441 -19.97 -28.27 -14.99
CA GLU A 441 -20.53 -29.53 -15.46
C GLU A 441 -21.35 -29.38 -16.75
N ASP A 442 -22.19 -28.35 -16.86
CA ASP A 442 -22.95 -28.03 -18.08
C ASP A 442 -22.01 -27.61 -19.22
N VAL A 443 -21.04 -26.75 -18.90
CA VAL A 443 -20.07 -26.22 -19.88
C VAL A 443 -19.25 -27.35 -20.50
N LEU A 444 -18.77 -28.29 -19.70
CA LEU A 444 -17.99 -29.44 -20.17
C LEU A 444 -18.84 -30.36 -21.04
N GLU A 445 -20.09 -30.62 -20.66
CA GLU A 445 -21.02 -31.45 -21.44
C GLU A 445 -21.35 -30.79 -22.80
N MET A 446 -21.64 -29.48 -22.82
CA MET A 446 -22.00 -28.74 -24.03
C MET A 446 -20.84 -28.53 -25.00
N THR A 447 -19.63 -28.27 -24.46
CA THR A 447 -18.43 -28.04 -25.28
C THR A 447 -17.78 -29.35 -25.71
N GLY A 448 -17.96 -30.42 -24.94
CA GLY A 448 -17.23 -31.68 -25.09
C GLY A 448 -15.76 -31.59 -24.67
N TYR A 449 -15.35 -30.49 -24.04
CA TYR A 449 -13.96 -30.28 -23.60
C TYR A 449 -13.63 -31.21 -22.43
N LYS A 450 -12.49 -31.92 -22.52
CA LYS A 450 -12.03 -32.83 -21.47
C LYS A 450 -10.97 -32.15 -20.60
N LEU A 451 -11.20 -32.08 -19.29
CA LEU A 451 -10.19 -31.58 -18.35
C LEU A 451 -9.21 -32.71 -17.98
N THR A 452 -7.93 -32.35 -17.93
CA THR A 452 -6.82 -33.21 -17.51
C THR A 452 -5.87 -32.39 -16.64
N SER A 453 -5.03 -33.03 -15.84
CA SER A 453 -4.09 -32.29 -14.96
C SER A 453 -3.13 -31.37 -15.73
N PHE A 454 -2.86 -31.67 -17.02
CA PHE A 454 -1.90 -30.92 -17.83
C PHE A 454 -2.52 -29.76 -18.60
N ASN A 455 -3.72 -29.93 -19.18
CA ASN A 455 -4.35 -28.90 -20.02
C ASN A 455 -5.06 -27.79 -19.24
N GLN A 456 -4.97 -27.82 -17.91
CA GLN A 456 -5.55 -26.82 -17.01
C GLN A 456 -4.52 -25.82 -16.49
N VAL A 457 -3.23 -26.11 -16.66
CA VAL A 457 -2.15 -25.23 -16.26
C VAL A 457 -2.18 -23.99 -17.16
N ASP A 458 -2.25 -22.81 -16.54
CA ASP A 458 -2.27 -21.55 -17.26
C ASP A 458 -0.86 -21.20 -17.75
N ASP A 459 -0.71 -20.96 -19.05
CA ASP A 459 0.55 -20.53 -19.64
C ASP A 459 0.72 -19.01 -19.51
N TYR A 460 1.66 -18.59 -18.67
CA TYR A 460 2.02 -17.17 -18.51
C TYR A 460 3.24 -16.77 -19.37
N GLY A 461 3.73 -17.65 -20.22
CA GLY A 461 4.90 -17.45 -21.07
C GLY A 461 6.24 -17.61 -20.35
N GLN A 462 7.33 -17.58 -21.12
CA GLN A 462 8.70 -17.84 -20.64
C GLN A 462 9.17 -16.87 -19.54
N GLU A 463 8.71 -15.61 -19.57
CA GLU A 463 9.09 -14.60 -18.56
C GLU A 463 8.50 -14.83 -17.17
N LYS A 464 7.43 -15.63 -17.06
CA LYS A 464 6.66 -15.83 -15.83
C LYS A 464 6.48 -17.32 -15.50
N THR A 465 7.44 -18.14 -15.91
CA THR A 465 7.49 -19.60 -15.66
C THR A 465 7.29 -19.97 -14.19
N TRP A 466 7.73 -19.12 -13.25
CA TRP A 466 7.51 -19.33 -11.82
C TRP A 466 6.01 -19.44 -11.44
N LYS A 467 5.11 -18.74 -12.15
CA LYS A 467 3.66 -18.83 -11.90
C LYS A 467 3.12 -20.19 -12.33
N THR A 468 3.51 -20.62 -13.54
CA THR A 468 3.18 -21.94 -14.08
C THR A 468 3.74 -23.04 -13.17
N GLN A 469 4.96 -22.88 -12.66
CA GLN A 469 5.58 -23.82 -11.72
C GLN A 469 4.89 -23.84 -10.35
N LYS A 470 4.42 -22.69 -9.84
CA LYS A 470 3.65 -22.60 -8.59
C LYS A 470 2.30 -23.32 -8.66
N GLN A 471 1.70 -23.42 -9.85
CA GLN A 471 0.47 -24.21 -10.08
C GLN A 471 0.74 -25.72 -10.01
N LEU A 472 1.95 -26.15 -10.36
CA LEU A 472 2.36 -27.56 -10.40
C LEU A 472 2.91 -28.09 -9.05
N MET A 473 3.23 -27.20 -8.10
CA MET A 473 3.81 -27.57 -6.81
C MET A 473 2.72 -27.90 -5.75
N PRO A 474 2.80 -29.05 -5.06
CA PRO A 474 1.95 -29.35 -3.91
C PRO A 474 2.22 -28.34 -2.77
N ARG A 475 1.19 -27.61 -2.32
CA ARG A 475 1.36 -26.64 -1.23
C ARG A 475 1.49 -27.32 0.13
N LYS A 476 2.45 -26.87 0.95
CA LYS A 476 2.61 -27.30 2.35
C LYS A 476 1.46 -26.84 3.28
N ARG A 477 0.71 -25.79 2.92
CA ARG A 477 -0.45 -25.25 3.68
C ARG A 477 -1.64 -25.13 2.72
N LYS A 478 -2.76 -25.79 3.04
CA LYS A 478 -4.00 -25.68 2.26
C LYS A 478 -4.59 -24.27 2.43
N ASN A 479 -4.89 -23.60 1.33
CA ASN A 479 -5.61 -22.33 1.38
C ASN A 479 -7.08 -22.58 1.74
N GLN A 480 -7.73 -21.58 2.35
CA GLN A 480 -9.16 -21.62 2.66
C GLN A 480 -10.03 -21.87 1.41
N ILE A 481 -9.59 -21.34 0.26
CA ILE A 481 -10.16 -21.58 -1.07
C ILE A 481 -10.16 -23.08 -1.43
N THR A 482 -9.04 -23.75 -1.23
CA THR A 482 -8.86 -25.16 -1.63
C THR A 482 -9.61 -26.10 -0.69
N SER A 483 -9.61 -25.83 0.62
CA SER A 483 -10.32 -26.65 1.60
C SER A 483 -11.85 -26.61 1.41
N LEU A 484 -12.42 -25.42 1.16
CA LEU A 484 -13.86 -25.27 0.90
C LEU A 484 -14.29 -26.03 -0.35
N VAL A 485 -13.46 -25.97 -1.40
CA VAL A 485 -13.72 -26.69 -2.66
C VAL A 485 -13.64 -28.20 -2.47
N GLU A 486 -12.60 -28.71 -1.79
CA GLU A 486 -12.46 -30.15 -1.52
C GLU A 486 -13.67 -30.69 -0.74
N GLU A 487 -14.13 -29.94 0.28
CA GLU A 487 -15.31 -30.30 1.06
C GLU A 487 -16.59 -30.29 0.20
N ALA A 488 -16.81 -29.25 -0.60
CA ALA A 488 -17.98 -29.14 -1.47
C ALA A 488 -18.01 -30.26 -2.53
N LEU A 489 -16.87 -30.56 -3.17
CA LEU A 489 -16.75 -31.64 -4.15
C LEU A 489 -16.98 -33.01 -3.52
N SER A 490 -16.50 -33.25 -2.31
CA SER A 490 -16.67 -34.54 -1.61
C SER A 490 -18.13 -34.88 -1.28
N LYS A 491 -18.99 -33.86 -1.14
CA LYS A 491 -20.41 -34.01 -0.81
C LYS A 491 -21.31 -34.16 -2.03
N SER A 492 -20.81 -33.85 -3.23
CA SER A 492 -21.62 -33.79 -4.46
C SER A 492 -21.49 -35.05 -5.33
N THR A 493 -22.61 -35.51 -5.90
CA THR A 493 -22.65 -36.58 -6.91
C THR A 493 -23.11 -36.05 -8.26
N PHE A 494 -22.36 -36.32 -9.33
CA PHE A 494 -22.61 -35.84 -10.69
C PHE A 494 -23.22 -36.93 -11.60
N GLU A 495 -24.03 -37.82 -11.03
CA GLU A 495 -24.54 -39.04 -11.70
C GLU A 495 -25.36 -38.77 -12.97
N SER A 496 -26.02 -37.61 -13.05
CA SER A 496 -26.80 -37.17 -14.22
C SER A 496 -25.96 -36.79 -15.45
N TYR A 497 -24.63 -36.65 -15.29
CA TYR A 497 -23.72 -36.24 -16.37
C TYR A 497 -22.96 -37.42 -16.96
N SER A 498 -22.47 -37.24 -18.19
CA SER A 498 -21.70 -38.27 -18.90
C SER A 498 -20.44 -38.67 -18.11
N SER A 499 -19.96 -39.90 -18.31
CA SER A 499 -18.72 -40.38 -17.66
C SER A 499 -17.54 -39.45 -17.97
N ARG A 500 -17.46 -38.92 -19.20
CA ARG A 500 -16.45 -37.94 -19.62
C ARG A 500 -16.48 -36.67 -18.77
N THR A 501 -17.66 -36.13 -18.50
CA THR A 501 -17.83 -34.92 -17.69
C THR A 501 -17.45 -35.20 -16.23
N ARG A 502 -17.85 -36.35 -15.69
CA ARG A 502 -17.46 -36.79 -14.35
C ARG A 502 -15.95 -36.95 -14.20
N ASP A 503 -15.28 -37.58 -15.17
CA ASP A 503 -13.82 -37.72 -15.19
C ASP A 503 -13.09 -36.37 -15.29
N SER A 504 -13.70 -35.41 -15.99
CA SER A 504 -13.15 -34.06 -16.12
C SER A 504 -13.29 -33.28 -14.81
N LEU A 505 -14.43 -33.39 -14.13
CA LEU A 505 -14.69 -32.74 -12.84
C LEU A 505 -13.80 -33.27 -11.73
N SER A 506 -13.54 -34.59 -11.68
CA SER A 506 -12.63 -35.18 -10.70
C SER A 506 -11.18 -34.71 -10.88
N SER A 507 -10.83 -34.28 -12.10
CA SER A 507 -9.51 -33.74 -12.43
C SER A 507 -9.43 -32.22 -12.33
N TRP A 508 -10.52 -31.51 -11.97
CA TRP A 508 -10.57 -30.04 -11.99
C TRP A 508 -9.66 -29.42 -10.93
N MET A 509 -8.87 -28.41 -11.34
CA MET A 509 -7.93 -27.70 -10.46
C MET A 509 -8.47 -26.33 -10.04
N PRO A 510 -8.86 -26.13 -8.76
CA PRO A 510 -9.47 -24.88 -8.30
C PRO A 510 -8.50 -23.72 -8.18
N ASP A 511 -7.18 -23.92 -8.28
CA ASP A 511 -6.20 -22.84 -8.17
C ASP A 511 -5.97 -22.10 -9.51
N CYS A 512 -6.24 -22.76 -10.64
CA CYS A 512 -6.03 -22.20 -11.98
C CYS A 512 -7.21 -21.32 -12.43
N VAL A 513 -6.98 -20.42 -13.38
CA VAL A 513 -8.05 -19.63 -14.01
C VAL A 513 -8.70 -20.41 -15.15
N GLY A 514 -7.90 -21.21 -15.88
CA GLY A 514 -8.36 -22.11 -16.93
C GLY A 514 -8.33 -21.47 -18.32
N PHE A 515 -7.20 -20.92 -18.75
CA PHE A 515 -7.09 -20.22 -20.04
C PHE A 515 -7.54 -21.07 -21.24
N ASN A 516 -7.14 -22.34 -21.27
CA ASN A 516 -7.54 -23.27 -22.33
C ASN A 516 -9.05 -23.57 -22.33
N LEU A 517 -9.65 -23.66 -21.15
CA LEU A 517 -11.10 -23.82 -21.02
C LEU A 517 -11.84 -22.57 -21.50
N ILE A 518 -11.34 -21.38 -21.15
CA ILE A 518 -11.91 -20.11 -21.64
C ILE A 518 -11.82 -20.04 -23.17
N GLU A 519 -10.67 -20.38 -23.76
CA GLU A 519 -10.49 -20.43 -25.22
C GLU A 519 -11.49 -21.40 -25.87
N ALA A 520 -11.70 -22.59 -25.30
CA ALA A 520 -12.65 -23.58 -25.79
C ALA A 520 -14.10 -23.06 -25.73
N VAL A 521 -14.49 -22.41 -24.63
CA VAL A 521 -15.81 -21.78 -24.47
C VAL A 521 -16.00 -20.63 -25.46
N LEU A 522 -14.99 -19.77 -25.65
CA LEU A 522 -15.04 -18.71 -26.65
C LEU A 522 -15.18 -19.27 -28.08
N CYS A 523 -14.50 -20.36 -28.39
CA CYS A 523 -14.67 -21.05 -29.67
C CYS A 523 -16.07 -21.62 -29.85
N HIS A 524 -16.65 -22.22 -28.81
CA HIS A 524 -18.03 -22.71 -28.82
C HIS A 524 -19.00 -21.56 -29.12
N ILE A 525 -18.90 -20.48 -28.35
CA ILE A 525 -19.72 -19.28 -28.50
C ILE A 525 -19.58 -18.72 -29.93
N CYS A 526 -18.36 -18.51 -30.44
CA CYS A 526 -18.16 -17.94 -31.77
C CYS A 526 -18.67 -18.82 -32.91
N ARG A 527 -18.72 -20.15 -32.74
CA ARG A 527 -19.14 -21.09 -33.79
C ARG A 527 -20.62 -21.46 -33.76
N LYS A 528 -21.19 -21.62 -32.57
CA LYS A 528 -22.53 -22.22 -32.37
C LYS A 528 -23.57 -21.22 -31.89
N GLU A 529 -23.17 -20.14 -31.22
CA GLU A 529 -24.10 -19.22 -30.58
C GLU A 529 -24.49 -18.02 -31.45
N ARG A 530 -25.68 -17.49 -31.15
CA ARG A 530 -26.26 -16.30 -31.78
C ARG A 530 -25.36 -15.04 -31.65
N PRO A 531 -25.59 -13.99 -32.45
CA PRO A 531 -24.82 -12.73 -32.34
C PRO A 531 -24.96 -12.07 -30.96
N GLY A 532 -23.85 -11.49 -30.49
CA GLY A 532 -23.78 -10.76 -29.22
C GLY A 532 -22.34 -10.62 -28.73
N ALA A 533 -22.05 -9.59 -27.94
CA ALA A 533 -20.73 -9.41 -27.36
C ALA A 533 -20.50 -10.38 -26.19
N VAL A 534 -19.23 -10.76 -25.99
CA VAL A 534 -18.77 -11.61 -24.90
C VAL A 534 -18.00 -10.79 -23.87
N LEU A 535 -18.36 -10.92 -22.60
CA LEU A 535 -17.63 -10.33 -21.48
C LEU A 535 -17.00 -11.44 -20.63
N VAL A 536 -15.67 -11.42 -20.51
CA VAL A 536 -14.91 -12.42 -19.74
C VAL A 536 -14.38 -11.79 -18.46
N PHE A 537 -14.72 -12.36 -17.30
CA PHE A 537 -14.21 -11.93 -16.00
C PHE A 537 -12.95 -12.70 -15.61
N LEU A 538 -11.87 -11.97 -15.31
CA LEU A 538 -10.55 -12.48 -14.91
C LEU A 538 -10.06 -11.78 -13.63
N THR A 539 -9.01 -12.32 -12.99
CA THR A 539 -8.59 -11.81 -11.67
C THR A 539 -7.79 -10.51 -11.75
N GLY A 540 -7.00 -10.30 -12.81
CA GLY A 540 -6.17 -9.11 -12.96
C GLY A 540 -5.41 -9.03 -14.27
N TRP A 541 -4.52 -8.03 -14.37
CA TRP A 541 -3.79 -7.71 -15.60
C TRP A 541 -2.96 -8.85 -16.17
N ASP A 542 -2.24 -9.59 -15.32
CA ASP A 542 -1.39 -10.69 -15.79
C ASP A 542 -2.22 -11.74 -16.55
N ASP A 543 -3.39 -12.08 -16.01
CA ASP A 543 -4.28 -13.08 -16.61
C ASP A 543 -4.91 -12.54 -17.90
N ILE A 544 -5.33 -11.27 -17.90
CA ILE A 544 -5.86 -10.59 -19.08
C ILE A 544 -4.83 -10.57 -20.22
N SER A 545 -3.58 -10.21 -19.92
CA SER A 545 -2.54 -10.13 -20.93
C SER A 545 -2.16 -11.50 -21.49
N SER A 546 -1.96 -12.50 -20.62
CA SER A 546 -1.58 -13.85 -21.04
C SER A 546 -2.70 -14.51 -21.86
N LEU A 547 -3.95 -14.43 -21.42
CA LEU A 547 -5.08 -14.95 -22.19
C LEU A 547 -5.25 -14.20 -23.52
N ARG A 548 -5.05 -12.88 -23.57
CA ARG A 548 -5.10 -12.11 -24.82
C ARG A 548 -4.08 -12.65 -25.83
N ASP A 549 -2.85 -12.88 -25.39
CA ASP A 549 -1.77 -13.33 -26.28
C ASP A 549 -2.06 -14.74 -26.82
N GLN A 550 -2.61 -15.61 -25.98
CA GLN A 550 -3.12 -16.92 -26.40
C GLN A 550 -4.29 -16.81 -27.41
N ILE A 551 -5.30 -15.99 -27.13
CA ILE A 551 -6.45 -15.78 -28.04
C ILE A 551 -5.99 -15.21 -29.38
N LYS A 552 -5.04 -14.27 -29.39
CA LYS A 552 -4.47 -13.70 -30.62
C LYS A 552 -3.74 -14.74 -31.48
N ALA A 553 -3.11 -15.73 -30.86
CA ALA A 553 -2.44 -16.83 -31.56
C ALA A 553 -3.43 -17.85 -32.15
N HIS A 554 -4.67 -17.91 -31.65
CA HIS A 554 -5.65 -18.88 -32.09
C HIS A 554 -6.22 -18.56 -33.49
N PRO A 555 -6.28 -19.51 -34.45
CA PRO A 555 -6.67 -19.24 -35.84
C PRO A 555 -8.06 -18.61 -36.03
N LEU A 556 -9.03 -18.94 -35.17
CA LEU A 556 -10.39 -18.40 -35.25
C LEU A 556 -10.54 -17.09 -34.47
N LEU A 557 -9.96 -17.05 -33.27
CA LEU A 557 -10.25 -15.98 -32.29
C LEU A 557 -9.29 -14.79 -32.46
N GLY A 558 -8.14 -15.02 -33.07
CA GLY A 558 -7.17 -13.99 -33.44
C GLY A 558 -7.44 -13.33 -34.80
N ASP A 559 -8.41 -13.80 -35.59
CA ASP A 559 -8.76 -13.21 -36.89
C ASP A 559 -9.47 -11.86 -36.69
N PRO A 560 -8.84 -10.73 -37.07
CA PRO A 560 -9.42 -9.40 -36.88
C PRO A 560 -10.68 -9.15 -37.72
N ASN A 561 -10.93 -9.97 -38.75
CA ASN A 561 -12.15 -9.89 -39.56
C ASN A 561 -13.35 -10.58 -38.90
N ARG A 562 -13.12 -11.34 -37.82
CA ARG A 562 -14.16 -12.09 -37.10
C ARG A 562 -14.31 -11.65 -35.66
N VAL A 563 -13.23 -11.24 -35.01
CA VAL A 563 -13.20 -10.92 -33.58
C VAL A 563 -12.55 -9.57 -33.33
N LEU A 564 -13.24 -8.73 -32.56
CA LEU A 564 -12.70 -7.51 -31.97
C LEU A 564 -12.37 -7.79 -30.50
N LEU A 565 -11.08 -8.02 -30.21
CA LEU A 565 -10.60 -8.31 -28.86
C LEU A 565 -10.19 -7.02 -28.13
N LEU A 566 -10.86 -6.73 -27.02
CA LEU A 566 -10.61 -5.57 -26.18
C LEU A 566 -10.26 -5.99 -24.75
N MET A 567 -9.47 -5.17 -24.07
CA MET A 567 -9.15 -5.35 -22.66
C MET A 567 -9.82 -4.25 -21.83
N CYS A 568 -10.17 -4.56 -20.59
CA CYS A 568 -10.79 -3.65 -19.65
C CYS A 568 -10.13 -3.80 -18.27
N HIS A 569 -9.22 -2.90 -17.95
CA HIS A 569 -8.54 -2.88 -16.65
C HIS A 569 -8.38 -1.45 -16.14
N GLY A 570 -8.41 -1.29 -14.82
CA GLY A 570 -8.29 0.03 -14.17
C GLY A 570 -6.96 0.74 -14.48
N SER A 571 -5.93 -0.02 -14.90
CA SER A 571 -4.63 0.51 -15.31
C SER A 571 -4.52 0.89 -16.81
N MET A 572 -5.59 0.82 -17.59
CA MET A 572 -5.53 1.16 -19.03
C MET A 572 -5.66 2.66 -19.28
N ALA A 573 -5.36 3.08 -20.51
CA ALA A 573 -5.62 4.43 -20.96
C ALA A 573 -7.12 4.62 -21.24
N THR A 574 -7.67 5.78 -20.91
CA THR A 574 -9.11 6.06 -21.03
C THR A 574 -9.61 6.01 -22.48
N ALA A 575 -8.76 6.35 -23.46
CA ALA A 575 -9.11 6.22 -24.86
C ALA A 575 -9.41 4.75 -25.25
N GLU A 576 -8.62 3.80 -24.76
CA GLU A 576 -8.85 2.36 -24.99
C GLU A 576 -10.10 1.86 -24.27
N GLN A 577 -10.38 2.38 -23.07
CA GLN A 577 -11.60 2.03 -22.34
C GLN A 577 -12.86 2.53 -23.04
N ARG A 578 -12.80 3.67 -23.77
CA ARG A 578 -13.95 4.20 -24.51
C ARG A 578 -14.40 3.27 -25.65
N LEU A 579 -13.45 2.60 -26.31
CA LEU A 579 -13.74 1.65 -27.40
C LEU A 579 -14.65 0.49 -26.95
N ILE A 580 -14.67 0.18 -25.65
CA ILE A 580 -15.49 -0.89 -25.08
C ILE A 580 -16.99 -0.59 -25.22
N PHE A 581 -17.38 0.69 -25.15
CA PHE A 581 -18.77 1.12 -25.25
C PHE A 581 -19.29 1.15 -26.70
N GLU A 582 -18.39 1.17 -27.67
CA GLU A 582 -18.76 1.17 -29.08
C GLU A 582 -19.26 -0.22 -29.50
N ARG A 583 -20.25 -0.27 -30.41
CA ARG A 583 -20.71 -1.53 -30.99
C ARG A 583 -19.69 -2.02 -32.00
N ALA A 584 -19.48 -3.33 -32.05
CA ALA A 584 -18.64 -3.92 -33.08
C ALA A 584 -19.27 -3.74 -34.48
N PRO A 585 -18.43 -3.69 -35.54
CA PRO A 585 -18.91 -3.74 -36.91
C PRO A 585 -19.75 -4.99 -37.19
N PRO A 586 -20.66 -4.95 -38.18
CA PRO A 586 -21.47 -6.11 -38.54
C PRO A 586 -20.59 -7.31 -38.88
N ASN A 587 -21.03 -8.51 -38.48
CA ASN A 587 -20.31 -9.79 -38.61
C ASN A 587 -19.00 -9.92 -37.81
N ILE A 588 -18.64 -8.93 -36.98
CA ILE A 588 -17.49 -9.01 -36.06
C ILE A 588 -18.02 -9.20 -34.63
N ARG A 589 -17.51 -10.21 -33.93
CA ARG A 589 -17.86 -10.44 -32.52
C ARG A 589 -16.93 -9.67 -31.60
N LYS A 590 -17.49 -8.85 -30.71
CA LYS A 590 -16.73 -8.18 -29.66
C LYS A 590 -16.47 -9.13 -28.49
N ILE A 591 -15.21 -9.25 -28.07
CA ILE A 591 -14.80 -9.96 -26.86
C ILE A 591 -14.07 -8.99 -25.95
N VAL A 592 -14.54 -8.83 -24.72
CA VAL A 592 -13.97 -7.93 -23.73
C VAL A 592 -13.41 -8.74 -22.56
N LEU A 593 -12.10 -8.67 -22.34
CA LEU A 593 -11.43 -9.27 -21.19
C LEU A 593 -11.36 -8.26 -20.04
N ALA A 594 -12.03 -8.52 -18.93
CA ALA A 594 -12.24 -7.55 -17.86
C ALA A 594 -11.98 -8.11 -16.45
N THR A 595 -11.69 -7.22 -15.49
CA THR A 595 -11.77 -7.55 -14.06
C THR A 595 -13.17 -7.28 -13.51
N ASN A 596 -13.35 -7.41 -12.20
CA ASN A 596 -14.53 -6.97 -11.45
C ASN A 596 -14.92 -5.48 -11.69
N MET A 597 -14.09 -4.67 -12.33
CA MET A 597 -14.48 -3.32 -12.77
C MET A 597 -15.70 -3.32 -13.72
N ALA A 598 -15.90 -4.38 -14.51
CA ALA A 598 -17.07 -4.52 -15.38
C ALA A 598 -18.32 -5.09 -14.65
N GLU A 599 -18.19 -5.48 -13.38
CA GLU A 599 -19.27 -6.05 -12.57
C GLU A 599 -20.28 -4.98 -12.16
N ALA A 600 -19.78 -3.80 -11.80
CA ALA A 600 -20.57 -2.66 -11.32
C ALA A 600 -20.23 -1.36 -12.06
N SER A 601 -18.95 -1.00 -12.20
CA SER A 601 -18.48 0.34 -12.60
C SER A 601 -18.66 0.69 -14.08
N ILE A 602 -18.75 -0.32 -14.95
CA ILE A 602 -18.83 -0.13 -16.40
C ILE A 602 -20.02 -0.90 -16.95
N THR A 603 -20.83 -0.23 -17.77
CA THR A 603 -22.01 -0.81 -18.39
C THR A 603 -21.81 -0.92 -19.90
N ILE A 604 -21.58 -2.15 -20.37
CA ILE A 604 -21.44 -2.48 -21.79
C ILE A 604 -22.80 -3.01 -22.25
N ASN A 605 -23.46 -2.26 -23.14
CA ASN A 605 -24.87 -2.51 -23.43
C ASN A 605 -25.11 -3.75 -24.30
N ASP A 606 -24.19 -4.08 -25.21
CA ASP A 606 -24.34 -5.14 -26.23
C ASP A 606 -23.84 -6.53 -25.79
N VAL A 607 -23.59 -6.72 -24.49
CA VAL A 607 -23.18 -8.02 -23.92
C VAL A 607 -24.39 -8.97 -23.87
N VAL A 608 -24.20 -10.16 -24.43
CA VAL A 608 -25.18 -11.25 -24.43
C VAL A 608 -24.60 -12.52 -23.80
N PHE A 609 -23.28 -12.67 -23.81
CA PHE A 609 -22.58 -13.80 -23.23
C PHE A 609 -21.61 -13.32 -22.15
N VAL A 610 -21.64 -13.97 -20.98
CA VAL A 610 -20.69 -13.74 -19.90
C VAL A 610 -19.92 -15.04 -19.64
N VAL A 611 -18.59 -14.94 -19.51
CA VAL A 611 -17.73 -16.04 -19.08
C VAL A 611 -17.11 -15.64 -17.75
N ASP A 612 -17.38 -16.40 -16.69
CA ASP A 612 -17.00 -16.07 -15.32
C ASP A 612 -16.07 -17.11 -14.72
N CYS A 613 -14.82 -16.74 -14.44
CA CYS A 613 -13.85 -17.61 -13.77
C CYS A 613 -14.13 -17.80 -12.27
N GLY A 614 -15.04 -17.01 -11.68
CA GLY A 614 -15.42 -17.11 -10.27
C GLY A 614 -14.42 -16.49 -9.29
N LYS A 615 -13.33 -15.88 -9.78
CA LYS A 615 -12.29 -15.29 -8.93
C LYS A 615 -12.15 -13.80 -9.18
N ALA A 616 -11.68 -13.09 -8.16
CA ALA A 616 -11.25 -11.71 -8.25
C ALA A 616 -10.06 -11.48 -7.31
N LYS A 617 -9.26 -10.43 -7.57
CA LYS A 617 -8.33 -9.93 -6.56
C LYS A 617 -9.07 -8.96 -5.66
N GLU A 618 -9.03 -9.22 -4.36
CA GLU A 618 -9.69 -8.39 -3.36
C GLU A 618 -8.64 -7.77 -2.43
N THR A 619 -8.90 -6.53 -2.03
CA THR A 619 -8.11 -5.89 -0.99
C THR A 619 -8.56 -6.40 0.36
N THR A 620 -7.63 -6.98 1.10
CA THR A 620 -7.81 -7.40 2.49
C THR A 620 -6.76 -6.71 3.37
N TYR A 621 -6.98 -6.72 4.68
CA TYR A 621 -6.05 -6.11 5.62
C TYR A 621 -5.67 -7.14 6.68
N ASP A 622 -4.37 -7.41 6.78
CA ASP A 622 -3.80 -8.25 7.82
C ASP A 622 -3.48 -7.37 9.02
N ALA A 623 -4.41 -7.31 9.98
CA ALA A 623 -4.31 -6.44 11.15
C ALA A 623 -3.15 -6.82 12.08
N LEU A 624 -2.76 -8.11 12.11
CA LEU A 624 -1.63 -8.57 12.91
C LEU A 624 -0.30 -8.05 12.38
N ASN A 625 -0.17 -7.94 11.06
CA ASN A 625 1.05 -7.49 10.38
C ASN A 625 0.97 -6.04 9.88
N ASN A 626 -0.13 -5.34 10.14
CA ASN A 626 -0.39 -3.99 9.62
C ASN A 626 -0.12 -3.88 8.11
N THR A 627 -0.52 -4.90 7.35
CA THR A 627 -0.16 -5.04 5.93
C THR A 627 -1.40 -5.17 5.05
N PRO A 628 -1.63 -4.18 4.16
CA PRO A 628 -2.62 -4.31 3.09
C PRO A 628 -2.24 -5.45 2.14
N CYS A 629 -3.23 -6.25 1.80
CA CYS A 629 -3.10 -7.44 0.99
C CYS A 629 -3.96 -7.30 -0.27
N LEU A 630 -3.45 -7.78 -1.41
CA LEU A 630 -4.20 -7.90 -2.66
C LEU A 630 -4.11 -9.35 -3.13
N LEU A 631 -5.03 -10.18 -2.63
CA LEU A 631 -4.99 -11.62 -2.79
C LEU A 631 -6.13 -12.09 -3.71
N PRO A 632 -5.91 -13.17 -4.49
CA PRO A 632 -6.99 -13.81 -5.23
C PRO A 632 -7.95 -14.51 -4.25
N SER A 633 -9.24 -14.27 -4.39
CA SER A 633 -10.33 -14.90 -3.64
C SER A 633 -11.44 -15.37 -4.57
N TRP A 634 -12.23 -16.35 -4.10
CA TRP A 634 -13.52 -16.65 -4.70
C TRP A 634 -14.46 -15.46 -4.52
N ILE A 635 -15.25 -15.17 -5.54
CA ILE A 635 -16.27 -14.12 -5.46
C ILE A 635 -17.46 -14.56 -4.60
N SER A 636 -18.28 -13.59 -4.20
CA SER A 636 -19.55 -13.88 -3.53
C SER A 636 -20.63 -14.36 -4.50
N GLN A 637 -21.67 -15.03 -3.99
CA GLN A 637 -22.85 -15.37 -4.77
C GLN A 637 -23.56 -14.13 -5.32
N ALA A 638 -23.58 -13.02 -4.56
CA ALA A 638 -24.10 -11.74 -5.02
C ALA A 638 -23.30 -11.21 -6.23
N SER A 639 -21.98 -11.28 -6.19
CA SER A 639 -21.10 -10.90 -7.32
C SER A 639 -21.35 -11.75 -8.56
N ALA A 640 -21.46 -13.08 -8.41
CA ALA A 640 -21.79 -13.97 -9.52
C ALA A 640 -23.16 -13.62 -10.14
N ARG A 641 -24.17 -13.30 -9.32
CA ARG A 641 -25.49 -12.83 -9.78
C ARG A 641 -25.39 -11.52 -10.55
N GLN A 642 -24.56 -10.57 -10.10
CA GLN A 642 -24.31 -9.30 -10.80
C GLN A 642 -23.61 -9.51 -12.15
N ARG A 643 -22.58 -10.37 -12.20
CA ARG A 643 -21.88 -10.75 -13.44
C ARG A 643 -22.84 -11.38 -14.44
N ARG A 644 -23.67 -12.33 -13.99
CA ARG A 644 -24.73 -12.93 -14.81
C ARG A 644 -25.68 -11.87 -15.37
N GLY A 645 -26.11 -10.92 -14.55
CA GLY A 645 -27.00 -9.83 -14.96
C GLY A 645 -26.46 -8.94 -16.09
N ARG A 646 -25.14 -8.94 -16.34
CA ARG A 646 -24.54 -8.18 -17.45
C ARG A 646 -24.93 -8.70 -18.83
N ALA A 647 -25.31 -9.98 -18.94
CA ALA A 647 -25.78 -10.58 -20.19
C ALA A 647 -27.26 -10.31 -20.52
N GLY A 648 -28.07 -9.89 -19.55
CA GLY A 648 -29.53 -9.78 -19.67
C GLY A 648 -30.07 -8.38 -19.92
N ARG A 649 -29.23 -7.44 -20.36
CA ARG A 649 -29.59 -6.01 -20.42
C ARG A 649 -30.47 -5.64 -21.61
N LEU A 650 -30.15 -6.14 -22.80
CA LEU A 650 -30.89 -5.82 -24.04
C LEU A 650 -31.69 -7.00 -24.58
N LEU A 651 -31.20 -8.22 -24.35
CA LEU A 651 -31.71 -9.46 -24.92
C LEU A 651 -31.53 -10.60 -23.91
N PRO A 652 -32.26 -11.73 -24.06
CA PRO A 652 -31.96 -12.94 -23.32
C PRO A 652 -30.50 -13.35 -23.50
N GLY A 653 -29.82 -13.62 -22.39
CA GLY A 653 -28.38 -13.84 -22.35
C GLY A 653 -27.99 -15.20 -21.80
N GLU A 654 -26.70 -15.50 -21.82
CA GLU A 654 -26.13 -16.71 -21.24
C GLU A 654 -24.88 -16.39 -20.41
N CYS A 655 -24.72 -17.10 -19.30
CA CYS A 655 -23.59 -16.95 -18.40
C CYS A 655 -22.94 -18.32 -18.16
N TYR A 656 -21.67 -18.46 -18.53
CA TYR A 656 -20.87 -19.66 -18.37
C TYR A 656 -19.95 -19.49 -17.15
N HIS A 657 -20.29 -20.16 -16.05
CA HIS A 657 -19.48 -20.22 -14.83
C HIS A 657 -18.46 -21.34 -14.95
N LEU A 658 -17.17 -21.02 -14.80
CA LEU A 658 -16.07 -21.97 -14.94
C LEU A 658 -15.72 -22.68 -13.62
N TYR A 659 -16.73 -22.84 -12.76
CA TYR A 659 -16.66 -23.51 -11.47
C TYR A 659 -17.93 -24.37 -11.28
N PRO A 660 -17.82 -25.51 -10.56
CA PRO A 660 -18.98 -26.38 -10.32
C PRO A 660 -20.09 -25.71 -9.52
N LYS A 661 -21.34 -26.19 -9.68
CA LYS A 661 -22.47 -25.66 -8.91
C LYS A 661 -22.31 -25.87 -7.40
N CYS A 662 -21.78 -27.01 -6.96
CA CYS A 662 -21.53 -27.26 -5.54
C CYS A 662 -20.52 -26.27 -4.93
N VAL A 663 -19.56 -25.80 -5.73
CA VAL A 663 -18.59 -24.78 -5.32
C VAL A 663 -19.24 -23.40 -5.21
N TYR A 664 -20.15 -23.06 -6.14
CA TYR A 664 -20.96 -21.84 -6.06
C TYR A 664 -21.80 -21.79 -4.78
N GLU A 665 -22.42 -22.91 -4.42
CA GLU A 665 -23.23 -23.02 -3.19
C GLU A 665 -22.39 -22.83 -1.91
N ALA A 666 -21.08 -23.12 -1.98
CA ALA A 666 -20.12 -22.87 -0.90
C ALA A 666 -19.55 -21.44 -0.87
N PHE A 667 -19.82 -20.60 -1.88
CA PHE A 667 -19.40 -19.19 -1.86
C PHE A 667 -20.11 -18.42 -0.75
N SER A 668 -19.44 -17.40 -0.21
CA SER A 668 -20.09 -16.44 0.69
C SER A 668 -21.25 -15.76 -0.03
N GLU A 669 -22.34 -15.49 0.68
CA GLU A 669 -23.52 -14.89 0.05
C GLU A 669 -23.21 -13.47 -0.47
N TYR A 670 -22.47 -12.70 0.34
CA TYR A 670 -22.05 -11.33 0.05
C TYR A 670 -20.55 -11.15 0.23
N GLN A 671 -19.99 -10.12 -0.41
CA GLN A 671 -18.63 -9.69 -0.19
C GLN A 671 -18.49 -9.07 1.20
N LEU A 672 -17.33 -9.24 1.83
CA LEU A 672 -17.04 -8.60 3.11
C LEU A 672 -17.00 -7.06 2.94
N PRO A 673 -17.71 -6.30 3.79
CA PRO A 673 -17.70 -4.83 3.76
C PRO A 673 -16.29 -4.24 3.77
N GLU A 674 -16.11 -3.11 3.08
CA GLU A 674 -14.80 -2.43 2.99
C GLU A 674 -14.27 -2.03 4.38
N LEU A 675 -15.18 -1.62 5.28
CA LEU A 675 -14.91 -1.28 6.67
C LEU A 675 -14.18 -2.40 7.44
N LEU A 676 -14.41 -3.67 7.08
CA LEU A 676 -13.85 -4.83 7.78
C LEU A 676 -12.54 -5.34 7.17
N ARG A 677 -12.10 -4.79 6.02
CA ARG A 677 -10.99 -5.34 5.23
C ARG A 677 -9.96 -4.32 4.77
N THR A 678 -10.04 -3.09 5.28
CA THR A 678 -9.12 -2.00 4.92
C THR A 678 -8.62 -1.25 6.16
N PRO A 679 -7.43 -0.60 6.10
CA PRO A 679 -6.94 0.23 7.19
C PRO A 679 -7.87 1.43 7.47
N LEU A 680 -8.11 1.74 8.75
CA LEU A 680 -9.11 2.73 9.17
C LEU A 680 -8.55 4.13 9.47
N ASN A 681 -7.27 4.39 9.14
CA ASN A 681 -6.56 5.62 9.54
C ASN A 681 -7.30 6.90 9.16
N SER A 682 -7.73 7.03 7.91
CA SER A 682 -8.45 8.21 7.42
C SER A 682 -9.84 8.32 8.03
N LEU A 683 -10.53 7.19 8.23
CA LEU A 683 -11.87 7.15 8.81
C LEU A 683 -11.85 7.58 10.28
N CYS A 684 -10.92 7.05 11.07
CA CYS A 684 -10.78 7.40 12.49
C CYS A 684 -10.52 8.91 12.70
N LEU A 685 -9.75 9.55 11.81
CA LEU A 685 -9.54 10.99 11.85
C LEU A 685 -10.83 11.78 11.55
N GLN A 686 -11.62 11.33 10.57
CA GLN A 686 -12.92 11.94 10.24
C GLN A 686 -13.97 11.73 11.34
N ILE A 687 -13.95 10.58 12.03
CA ILE A 687 -14.82 10.34 13.18
C ILE A 687 -14.49 11.33 14.30
N LYS A 688 -13.21 11.56 14.59
CA LYS A 688 -12.83 12.53 15.62
C LYS A 688 -13.14 13.98 15.25
N SER A 689 -13.17 14.35 13.97
CA SER A 689 -13.60 15.69 13.57
C SER A 689 -15.10 15.95 13.77
N LEU A 690 -15.91 14.89 13.92
CA LEU A 690 -17.30 14.98 14.40
C LEU A 690 -17.41 15.24 15.91
N GLN A 691 -16.28 15.41 16.63
CA GLN A 691 -16.20 15.62 18.09
C GLN A 691 -16.80 14.46 18.91
N VAL A 692 -16.52 13.23 18.49
CA VAL A 692 -16.93 12.03 19.22
C VAL A 692 -15.92 11.71 20.32
N GLU A 693 -16.41 11.26 21.48
CA GLU A 693 -15.58 10.91 22.64
C GLU A 693 -14.63 9.74 22.35
N SER A 694 -15.14 8.59 21.90
CA SER A 694 -14.35 7.39 21.60
C SER A 694 -14.55 6.91 20.17
N ILE A 695 -13.45 6.72 19.43
CA ILE A 695 -13.50 6.13 18.07
C ILE A 695 -14.05 4.69 18.13
N ALA A 696 -13.56 3.89 19.09
CA ALA A 696 -13.98 2.51 19.24
C ALA A 696 -15.47 2.40 19.61
N GLY A 697 -15.95 3.28 20.49
CA GLY A 697 -17.37 3.36 20.85
C GLY A 697 -18.28 3.75 19.68
N PHE A 698 -17.79 4.60 18.78
CA PHE A 698 -18.54 4.97 17.56
C PHE A 698 -18.59 3.84 16.54
N LEU A 699 -17.45 3.20 16.26
CA LEU A 699 -17.35 2.12 15.28
C LEU A 699 -18.05 0.84 15.73
N SER A 700 -18.25 0.63 17.05
CA SER A 700 -19.05 -0.48 17.55
C SER A 700 -20.54 -0.35 17.19
N ALA A 701 -21.02 0.87 16.93
CA ALA A 701 -22.38 1.14 16.46
C ALA A 701 -22.56 0.92 14.95
N ALA A 702 -21.50 0.57 14.22
CA ALA A 702 -21.59 0.22 12.80
C ALA A 702 -22.52 -0.97 12.55
N LEU A 703 -23.02 -1.09 11.31
CA LEU A 703 -23.87 -2.22 10.91
C LEU A 703 -23.20 -3.57 11.20
N GLN A 704 -21.89 -3.62 10.95
CA GLN A 704 -20.99 -4.70 11.36
C GLN A 704 -19.70 -4.03 11.85
N ALA A 705 -19.37 -4.21 13.12
CA ALA A 705 -18.23 -3.55 13.73
C ALA A 705 -16.89 -4.16 13.24
N PRO A 706 -15.86 -3.32 12.98
CA PRO A 706 -14.51 -3.79 12.68
C PRO A 706 -13.86 -4.47 13.89
N GLU A 707 -12.84 -5.29 13.61
CA GLU A 707 -12.06 -5.93 14.67
C GLU A 707 -11.37 -4.88 15.57
N PRO A 708 -11.40 -5.04 16.91
CA PRO A 708 -10.80 -4.08 17.84
C PRO A 708 -9.32 -3.78 17.56
N LEU A 709 -8.54 -4.78 17.16
CA LEU A 709 -7.13 -4.61 16.81
C LEU A 709 -6.93 -3.67 15.62
N THR A 710 -7.80 -3.74 14.61
CA THR A 710 -7.76 -2.85 13.45
C THR A 710 -7.98 -1.39 13.84
N VAL A 711 -8.93 -1.16 14.76
CA VAL A 711 -9.21 0.18 15.30
C VAL A 711 -8.04 0.69 16.14
N GLN A 712 -7.47 -0.16 17.00
CA GLN A 712 -6.30 0.18 17.82
C GLN A 712 -5.08 0.53 16.96
N ASN A 713 -4.80 -0.23 15.90
CA ASN A 713 -3.70 0.08 14.98
C ASN A 713 -3.89 1.45 14.31
N ALA A 714 -5.13 1.80 13.91
CA ALA A 714 -5.43 3.09 13.33
C ALA A 714 -5.26 4.25 14.34
N ILE A 715 -5.69 4.06 15.59
CA ILE A 715 -5.49 5.05 16.67
C ILE A 715 -4.00 5.22 16.96
N GLY A 716 -3.25 4.11 17.11
CA GLY A 716 -1.81 4.13 17.33
C GLY A 716 -1.05 4.84 16.20
N PHE A 717 -1.44 4.60 14.95
CA PHE A 717 -0.90 5.32 13.79
C PHE A 717 -1.18 6.83 13.87
N LEU A 718 -2.43 7.23 14.18
CA LEU A 718 -2.79 8.65 14.27
C LEU A 718 -2.08 9.38 15.42
N LYS A 719 -1.84 8.70 16.54
CA LYS A 719 -0.98 9.19 17.63
C LYS A 719 0.47 9.35 17.16
N MET A 720 1.00 8.34 16.48
CA MET A 720 2.38 8.32 15.99
C MET A 720 2.69 9.46 15.01
N ILE A 721 1.75 9.80 14.12
CA ILE A 721 1.93 10.95 13.20
C ILE A 721 1.68 12.30 13.87
N GLY A 722 1.20 12.33 15.11
CA GLY A 722 0.88 13.54 15.89
C GLY A 722 -0.48 14.16 15.58
N ALA A 723 -1.41 13.41 14.96
CA ALA A 723 -2.77 13.87 14.68
C ALA A 723 -3.69 13.76 15.91
N LEU A 724 -3.43 12.79 16.77
CA LEU A 724 -4.11 12.60 18.05
C LEU A 724 -3.12 12.71 19.21
N ASP A 725 -3.59 13.19 20.36
CA ASP A 725 -2.86 13.11 21.63
C ASP A 725 -3.03 11.72 22.29
N GLU A 726 -2.41 11.52 23.46
CA GLU A 726 -2.51 10.25 24.19
C GLU A 726 -3.93 9.93 24.68
N LYS A 727 -4.79 10.94 24.83
CA LYS A 727 -6.19 10.83 25.24
C LYS A 727 -7.15 10.72 24.05
N GLU A 728 -6.64 10.54 22.83
CA GLU A 728 -7.39 10.50 21.58
C GLU A 728 -8.09 11.81 21.19
N ASN A 729 -7.64 12.97 21.68
CA ASN A 729 -8.14 14.26 21.23
C ASN A 729 -7.38 14.73 19.99
N LEU A 730 -8.06 15.49 19.13
CA LEU A 730 -7.44 16.12 17.97
C LEU A 730 -6.42 17.18 18.40
N THR A 731 -5.18 17.01 17.97
CA THR A 731 -4.15 18.05 18.05
C THR A 731 -4.44 19.15 17.02
N ASP A 732 -3.74 20.28 17.09
CA ASP A 732 -3.89 21.34 16.07
C ASP A 732 -3.47 20.87 14.68
N LEU A 733 -2.44 20.01 14.60
CA LEU A 733 -2.10 19.30 13.37
C LEU A 733 -3.27 18.40 12.93
N GLY A 734 -3.86 17.62 13.85
CA GLY A 734 -5.02 16.77 13.57
C GLY A 734 -6.23 17.54 13.02
N LYS A 735 -6.52 18.73 13.57
CA LYS A 735 -7.58 19.62 13.07
C LYS A 735 -7.31 20.02 11.62
N LEU A 736 -6.10 20.47 11.31
CA LEU A 736 -5.69 20.83 9.94
C LEU A 736 -5.77 19.63 8.99
N LEU A 737 -5.30 18.45 9.42
CA LEU A 737 -5.36 17.22 8.65
C LEU A 737 -6.82 16.81 8.34
N SER A 738 -7.74 16.99 9.28
CA SER A 738 -9.15 16.62 9.09
C SER A 738 -9.88 17.42 8.00
N ILE A 739 -9.37 18.62 7.68
CA ILE A 739 -9.91 19.49 6.62
C ILE A 739 -9.43 19.00 5.24
N LEU A 740 -8.24 18.39 5.18
CA LEU A 740 -7.63 17.98 3.92
C LEU A 740 -8.26 16.66 3.42
N PRO A 741 -8.70 16.59 2.15
CA PRO A 741 -9.31 15.39 1.59
C PRO A 741 -8.26 14.37 1.12
N VAL A 742 -7.27 14.03 1.94
CA VAL A 742 -6.19 13.07 1.61
C VAL A 742 -5.91 12.18 2.81
N ASP A 743 -5.15 11.10 2.58
CA ASP A 743 -4.64 10.29 3.68
C ASP A 743 -3.84 11.18 4.67
N PRO A 744 -4.01 11.00 6.00
CA PRO A 744 -3.37 11.84 7.01
C PRO A 744 -1.85 12.00 6.82
N LYS A 745 -1.16 10.97 6.32
CA LYS A 745 0.29 11.00 6.07
C LYS A 745 0.66 11.99 4.96
N LEU A 746 -0.14 12.01 3.88
CA LEU A 746 0.02 12.94 2.76
C LEU A 746 -0.39 14.35 3.13
N GLY A 747 -1.43 14.49 3.96
CA GLY A 747 -1.83 15.78 4.54
C GLY A 747 -0.70 16.39 5.37
N LYS A 748 -0.04 15.57 6.21
CA LYS A 748 1.10 16.01 7.02
C LYS A 748 2.25 16.46 6.14
N MET A 749 2.57 15.69 5.10
CA MET A 749 3.58 16.07 4.10
C MET A 749 3.30 17.44 3.51
N LEU A 750 2.05 17.69 3.12
CA LEU A 750 1.63 18.93 2.47
C LEU A 750 1.76 20.14 3.41
N ILE A 751 1.32 20.00 4.67
CA ILE A 751 1.45 21.03 5.70
C ILE A 751 2.93 21.32 5.96
N MET A 752 3.76 20.28 6.11
CA MET A 752 5.21 20.43 6.29
C MET A 752 5.86 21.13 5.09
N GLY A 753 5.44 20.83 3.85
CA GLY A 753 5.92 21.53 2.66
C GLY A 753 5.62 23.04 2.67
N ALA A 754 4.47 23.46 3.20
CA ALA A 754 4.12 24.86 3.38
C ALA A 754 4.99 25.54 4.46
N ILE A 755 5.15 24.87 5.60
CA ILE A 755 5.96 25.33 6.74
C ILE A 755 7.43 25.52 6.32
N PHE A 756 8.03 24.56 5.63
CA PHE A 756 9.44 24.60 5.23
C PHE A 756 9.71 25.39 3.93
N HIS A 757 8.71 26.09 3.37
CA HIS A 757 8.81 26.86 2.13
C HIS A 757 9.37 26.07 0.92
N CYS A 758 9.00 24.78 0.84
CA CYS A 758 9.28 23.90 -0.29
C CYS A 758 7.95 23.35 -0.87
N PHE A 759 6.96 24.23 -0.99
CA PHE A 759 5.57 23.85 -1.17
C PHE A 759 5.27 23.24 -2.55
N ASP A 760 5.79 23.81 -3.64
CA ASP A 760 5.49 23.41 -5.01
C ASP A 760 5.82 21.94 -5.36
N PRO A 761 7.05 21.42 -5.08
CA PRO A 761 7.36 20.02 -5.36
C PRO A 761 6.52 19.08 -4.48
N ILE A 762 6.32 19.41 -3.21
CA ILE A 762 5.50 18.63 -2.27
C ILE A 762 4.04 18.59 -2.72
N LEU A 763 3.51 19.72 -3.18
CA LEU A 763 2.16 19.84 -3.72
C LEU A 763 1.99 18.92 -4.95
N THR A 764 2.99 18.79 -5.81
CA THR A 764 2.99 17.82 -6.92
C THR A 764 3.00 16.39 -6.41
N ILE A 765 3.87 16.07 -5.45
CA ILE A 765 4.00 14.72 -4.89
C ILE A 765 2.69 14.27 -4.25
N VAL A 766 2.13 15.07 -3.34
CA VAL A 766 0.88 14.77 -2.65
C VAL A 766 -0.28 14.65 -3.64
N SER A 767 -0.33 15.52 -4.65
CA SER A 767 -1.36 15.43 -5.71
C SER A 767 -1.23 14.17 -6.55
N GLY A 768 -0.01 13.76 -6.90
CA GLY A 768 0.25 12.55 -7.68
C GLY A 768 0.01 11.25 -6.90
N LEU A 769 0.36 11.21 -5.62
CA LEU A 769 0.06 10.06 -4.74
C LEU A 769 -1.44 9.95 -4.41
N SER A 770 -2.19 11.07 -4.49
CA SER A 770 -3.65 11.07 -4.31
C SER A 770 -4.43 10.61 -5.55
N VAL A 771 -3.75 10.42 -6.68
CA VAL A 771 -4.33 9.90 -7.92
C VAL A 771 -3.56 8.66 -8.37
N ARG A 772 -3.97 8.11 -9.51
CA ARG A 772 -3.26 7.01 -10.14
C ARG A 772 -1.90 7.47 -10.66
N ASP A 773 -0.90 6.58 -10.66
CA ASP A 773 0.43 6.84 -11.26
C ASP A 773 0.30 7.34 -12.71
N PRO A 774 0.88 8.51 -13.08
CA PRO A 774 0.86 9.02 -14.44
C PRO A 774 1.75 8.23 -15.41
N PHE A 775 2.73 7.46 -14.91
CA PHE A 775 3.58 6.62 -15.74
C PHE A 775 2.81 5.40 -16.25
N LEU A 776 2.70 5.28 -17.57
CA LEU A 776 2.07 4.16 -18.26
C LEU A 776 3.12 3.08 -18.53
N LEU A 777 2.70 1.82 -18.42
CA LEU A 777 3.53 0.65 -18.71
C LEU A 777 2.86 -0.22 -19.80
N PRO A 778 2.92 0.19 -21.08
CA PRO A 778 2.46 -0.66 -22.17
C PRO A 778 3.36 -1.89 -22.27
N GLN A 779 2.77 -3.09 -22.34
CA GLN A 779 3.52 -4.34 -22.27
C GLN A 779 4.55 -4.49 -23.41
N GLU A 780 4.16 -4.16 -24.64
CA GLU A 780 5.05 -4.21 -25.82
C GLU A 780 6.25 -3.27 -25.72
N LYS A 781 6.17 -2.24 -24.87
CA LYS A 781 7.19 -1.20 -24.69
C LYS A 781 7.59 -1.05 -23.22
N LYS A 782 7.47 -2.13 -22.43
CA LYS A 782 7.67 -2.09 -20.98
C LYS A 782 9.07 -1.59 -20.61
N ASP A 783 10.11 -2.11 -21.25
CA ASP A 783 11.47 -1.67 -20.97
C ASP A 783 11.71 -0.22 -21.39
N LEU A 784 11.18 0.21 -22.54
CA LEU A 784 11.25 1.62 -22.97
C LEU A 784 10.56 2.56 -21.98
N ALA A 785 9.39 2.16 -21.46
CA ALA A 785 8.64 2.92 -20.47
C ALA A 785 9.38 3.00 -19.14
N LEU A 786 9.94 1.89 -18.66
CA LEU A 786 10.77 1.87 -17.44
C LEU A 786 12.04 2.71 -17.60
N SER A 787 12.72 2.62 -18.74
CA SER A 787 13.87 3.48 -19.05
C SER A 787 13.47 4.96 -19.11
N ALA A 788 12.30 5.29 -19.66
CA ALA A 788 11.79 6.65 -19.66
C ALA A 788 11.55 7.18 -18.23
N LYS A 789 10.92 6.37 -17.36
CA LYS A 789 10.74 6.71 -15.94
C LYS A 789 12.08 6.89 -15.21
N LEU A 790 13.06 6.03 -15.48
CA LEU A 790 14.40 6.12 -14.90
C LEU A 790 15.13 7.42 -15.29
N ARG A 791 14.93 7.94 -16.51
CA ARG A 791 15.48 9.24 -16.92
C ARG A 791 14.99 10.39 -16.04
N PHE A 792 13.73 10.36 -15.61
CA PHE A 792 13.20 11.36 -14.67
C PHE A 792 13.79 11.23 -13.27
N SER A 793 14.26 10.05 -12.87
CA SER A 793 14.93 9.88 -11.58
C SER A 793 16.25 10.64 -11.50
N ALA A 794 16.95 10.87 -12.63
CA ALA A 794 18.26 11.54 -12.69
C ALA A 794 19.29 11.09 -11.62
N LYS A 795 19.23 9.81 -11.21
CA LYS A 795 20.03 9.24 -10.10
C LYS A 795 19.76 9.88 -8.72
N ASP A 796 18.55 10.36 -8.49
CA ASP A 796 18.09 10.83 -7.18
C ASP A 796 17.59 9.69 -6.29
N TYR A 797 17.41 8.47 -6.80
CA TYR A 797 16.90 7.35 -5.99
C TYR A 797 15.54 7.65 -5.31
N SER A 798 14.66 8.35 -6.04
CA SER A 798 13.34 8.75 -5.56
C SER A 798 12.28 8.68 -6.67
N ASP A 799 11.23 7.88 -6.45
CA ASP A 799 10.04 7.84 -7.30
C ASP A 799 9.28 9.17 -7.25
N HIS A 800 9.23 9.78 -6.06
CA HIS A 800 8.54 11.04 -5.80
C HIS A 800 9.17 12.22 -6.56
N MET A 801 10.51 12.31 -6.59
CA MET A 801 11.21 13.35 -7.36
C MET A 801 11.10 13.10 -8.87
N ALA A 802 11.06 11.84 -9.32
CA ALA A 802 10.82 11.51 -10.71
C ALA A 802 9.43 11.99 -11.18
N LEU A 803 8.42 11.86 -10.32
CA LEU A 803 7.07 12.40 -10.57
C LEU A 803 7.08 13.93 -10.68
N VAL A 804 7.78 14.64 -9.79
CA VAL A 804 7.91 16.11 -9.85
C VAL A 804 8.45 16.56 -11.20
N ARG A 805 9.58 15.99 -11.64
CA ARG A 805 10.21 16.34 -12.92
C ARG A 805 9.34 15.98 -14.12
N ALA A 806 8.64 14.86 -14.08
CA ALA A 806 7.71 14.47 -15.13
C ALA A 806 6.58 15.50 -15.29
N PHE A 807 6.03 15.97 -14.17
CA PHE A 807 4.98 17.00 -14.15
C PHE A 807 5.48 18.37 -14.60
N GLU A 808 6.64 18.82 -14.11
CA GLU A 808 7.27 20.09 -14.51
C GLU A 808 7.55 20.10 -16.02
N GLY A 809 8.14 19.03 -16.55
CA GLY A 809 8.40 18.93 -17.99
C GLY A 809 7.11 18.92 -18.82
N TRP A 810 6.04 18.28 -18.33
CA TRP A 810 4.73 18.35 -18.99
C TRP A 810 4.17 19.76 -18.96
N LYS A 811 4.31 20.49 -17.85
CA LYS A 811 3.80 21.86 -17.74
C LYS A 811 4.54 22.83 -18.65
N ASN A 812 5.84 22.63 -18.86
CA ASN A 812 6.61 23.39 -19.84
C ASN A 812 6.16 23.08 -21.27
N ALA A 813 6.02 21.79 -21.61
CA ALA A 813 5.50 21.37 -22.91
C ALA A 813 4.07 21.89 -23.18
N GLU A 814 3.23 21.99 -22.15
CA GLU A 814 1.88 22.59 -22.28
C GLU A 814 1.94 24.07 -22.65
N ARG A 815 2.88 24.84 -22.07
CA ARG A 815 3.08 26.25 -22.44
C ARG A 815 3.57 26.40 -23.88
N GLU A 816 4.34 25.44 -24.36
CA GLU A 816 4.87 25.38 -25.73
C GLU A 816 3.89 24.77 -26.74
N GLY A 817 2.73 24.28 -26.31
CA GLY A 817 1.75 23.61 -27.17
C GLY A 817 2.12 22.16 -27.58
N SER A 818 3.18 21.59 -26.99
CA SER A 818 3.72 20.25 -27.30
C SER A 818 3.37 19.18 -26.24
N ALA A 819 2.43 19.47 -25.33
CA ALA A 819 2.07 18.57 -24.22
C ALA A 819 1.71 17.13 -24.63
N TYR A 820 0.99 16.96 -25.75
CA TYR A 820 0.63 15.63 -26.24
C TYR A 820 1.87 14.82 -26.66
N GLU A 821 2.78 15.44 -27.40
CA GLU A 821 4.03 14.82 -27.85
C GLU A 821 4.93 14.47 -26.65
N TYR A 822 5.03 15.36 -25.67
CA TYR A 822 5.76 15.11 -24.44
C TYR A 822 5.22 13.89 -23.68
N CYS A 823 3.89 13.79 -23.53
CA CYS A 823 3.26 12.65 -22.88
C CYS A 823 3.49 11.35 -23.65
N TRP A 824 3.34 11.38 -24.97
CA TRP A 824 3.56 10.22 -25.83
C TRP A 824 4.99 9.69 -25.75
N ARG A 825 5.99 10.58 -25.88
CA ARG A 825 7.41 10.21 -25.86
C ARG A 825 7.87 9.63 -24.54
N ASN A 826 7.23 10.03 -23.44
CA ASN A 826 7.61 9.66 -22.08
C ASN A 826 6.67 8.64 -21.43
N PHE A 827 5.71 8.09 -22.17
CA PHE A 827 4.71 7.14 -21.65
C PHE A 827 3.92 7.71 -20.46
N LEU A 828 3.46 8.95 -20.56
CA LEU A 828 2.68 9.63 -19.52
C LEU A 828 1.21 9.76 -19.90
N SER A 829 0.33 9.66 -18.91
CA SER A 829 -1.10 9.95 -19.06
C SER A 829 -1.38 11.45 -18.94
N ALA A 830 -1.72 12.11 -20.05
CA ALA A 830 -2.11 13.52 -20.06
C ALA A 830 -3.32 13.81 -19.15
N GLN A 831 -4.28 12.89 -19.09
CA GLN A 831 -5.46 13.04 -18.23
C GLN A 831 -5.09 12.96 -16.74
N THR A 832 -4.17 12.07 -16.39
CA THR A 832 -3.68 11.96 -15.01
C THR A 832 -2.90 13.21 -14.61
N LEU A 833 -2.02 13.71 -15.48
CA LEU A 833 -1.28 14.96 -15.23
C LEU A 833 -2.22 16.17 -15.09
N GLN A 834 -3.29 16.24 -15.89
CA GLN A 834 -4.32 17.25 -15.72
C GLN A 834 -5.06 17.12 -14.39
N ALA A 835 -5.37 15.89 -13.96
CA ALA A 835 -5.99 15.65 -12.66
C ALA A 835 -5.06 16.07 -11.50
N ILE A 836 -3.76 15.79 -11.60
CA ILE A 836 -2.73 16.29 -10.68
C ILE A 836 -2.78 17.81 -10.64
N HIS A 837 -2.78 18.47 -11.80
CA HIS A 837 -2.84 19.94 -11.86
C HIS A 837 -4.09 20.53 -11.18
N SER A 838 -5.26 19.91 -11.38
CA SER A 838 -6.51 20.31 -10.71
C SER A 838 -6.46 20.13 -9.20
N LEU A 839 -5.89 19.01 -8.70
CA LEU A 839 -5.69 18.79 -7.26
C LEU A 839 -4.72 19.80 -6.66
N ARG A 840 -3.63 20.12 -7.36
CA ARG A 840 -2.67 21.16 -6.91
C ARG A 840 -3.38 22.49 -6.64
N LYS A 841 -4.27 22.92 -7.55
CA LYS A 841 -5.09 24.14 -7.36
C LYS A 841 -6.00 24.03 -6.13
N GLN A 842 -6.66 22.88 -5.94
CA GLN A 842 -7.56 22.66 -4.81
C GLN A 842 -6.81 22.70 -3.47
N PHE A 843 -5.69 21.98 -3.35
CA PHE A 843 -4.91 21.95 -2.13
C PHE A 843 -4.29 23.30 -1.80
N ASN A 844 -3.82 24.04 -2.82
CA ASN A 844 -3.38 25.42 -2.63
C ASN A 844 -4.51 26.31 -2.10
N TYR A 845 -5.72 26.22 -2.67
CA TYR A 845 -6.89 26.97 -2.19
C TYR A 845 -7.22 26.65 -0.73
N ILE A 846 -7.32 25.36 -0.36
CA ILE A 846 -7.65 24.95 1.02
C ILE A 846 -6.60 25.44 2.01
N LEU A 847 -5.32 25.38 1.67
CA LEU A 847 -4.25 25.82 2.57
C LEU A 847 -4.12 27.34 2.66
N LYS A 848 -4.49 28.07 1.60
CA LYS A 848 -4.64 29.53 1.65
C LYS A 848 -5.78 29.93 2.58
N GLU A 849 -6.93 29.28 2.46
CA GLU A 849 -8.10 29.50 3.33
C GLU A 849 -7.77 29.17 4.80
N ALA A 850 -6.95 28.15 5.04
CA ALA A 850 -6.44 27.82 6.37
C ALA A 850 -5.32 28.75 6.89
N GLY A 851 -4.87 29.74 6.11
CA GLY A 851 -3.82 30.68 6.50
C GLY A 851 -2.41 30.10 6.57
N LEU A 852 -2.17 28.90 6.03
CA LEU A 852 -0.86 28.22 6.05
C LEU A 852 0.04 28.59 4.88
N VAL A 853 -0.55 29.07 3.78
CA VAL A 853 0.14 29.42 2.53
C VAL A 853 -0.12 30.89 2.23
N HIS A 854 0.95 31.67 2.01
CA HIS A 854 0.84 33.08 1.67
C HIS A 854 0.29 33.27 0.25
N ASP A 855 -0.29 34.45 -0.03
CA ASP A 855 -0.75 34.77 -1.39
C ASP A 855 0.38 34.87 -2.40
N ASP A 856 1.54 35.34 -1.97
CA ASP A 856 2.75 35.34 -2.78
C ASP A 856 3.33 33.92 -2.92
N SER A 857 3.26 33.39 -4.13
CA SER A 857 3.80 32.07 -4.46
C SER A 857 5.31 31.97 -4.28
N ALA A 858 6.05 33.08 -4.41
CA ALA A 858 7.51 33.08 -4.29
C ALA A 858 7.97 32.79 -2.85
N LEU A 859 7.31 33.38 -1.85
CA LEU A 859 7.62 33.15 -0.43
C LEU A 859 7.46 31.69 -0.04
N ASN A 860 6.40 31.04 -0.51
CA ASN A 860 6.10 29.64 -0.21
C ASN A 860 7.08 28.64 -0.86
N ASN A 861 7.94 29.09 -1.78
CA ASN A 861 8.78 28.25 -2.62
C ASN A 861 10.27 28.59 -2.57
N LYS A 862 10.68 29.44 -1.63
CA LYS A 862 12.06 29.90 -1.48
C LYS A 862 13.08 28.75 -1.38
N LEU A 863 12.68 27.62 -0.80
CA LEU A 863 13.53 26.45 -0.58
C LEU A 863 13.14 25.23 -1.44
N SER A 864 12.26 25.39 -2.44
CA SER A 864 11.81 24.29 -3.31
C SER A 864 12.94 23.65 -4.12
N HIS A 865 14.05 24.35 -4.36
CA HIS A 865 15.23 23.81 -5.06
C HIS A 865 16.14 22.97 -4.14
N ASN A 866 15.99 23.06 -2.81
CA ASN A 866 16.77 22.26 -1.87
C ASN A 866 16.21 20.83 -1.81
N GLN A 867 16.76 19.94 -2.64
CA GLN A 867 16.31 18.55 -2.75
C GLN A 867 16.44 17.79 -1.43
N SER A 868 17.47 18.06 -0.63
CA SER A 868 17.68 17.39 0.66
C SER A 868 16.56 17.75 1.65
N LEU A 869 16.15 19.02 1.69
CA LEU A 869 15.01 19.45 2.49
C LEU A 869 13.68 18.84 1.99
N VAL A 870 13.46 18.79 0.67
CA VAL A 870 12.28 18.13 0.10
C VAL A 870 12.22 16.65 0.51
N ARG A 871 13.35 15.94 0.52
CA ARG A 871 13.43 14.55 1.03
C ARG A 871 13.08 14.45 2.51
N ALA A 872 13.55 15.38 3.33
CA ALA A 872 13.23 15.41 4.75
C ALA A 872 11.72 15.64 4.99
N VAL A 873 11.08 16.50 4.19
CA VAL A 873 9.63 16.70 4.24
C VAL A 873 8.87 15.45 3.75
N ILE A 874 9.34 14.80 2.69
CA ILE A 874 8.79 13.49 2.26
C ILE A 874 8.92 12.46 3.40
N CYS A 875 10.07 12.42 4.09
CA CYS A 875 10.28 11.55 5.25
C CYS A 875 9.26 11.82 6.36
N SER A 876 9.02 13.10 6.69
CA SER A 876 8.03 13.49 7.72
C SER A 876 6.61 13.03 7.38
N GLY A 877 6.25 13.09 6.09
CA GLY A 877 4.94 12.70 5.61
C GLY A 877 4.74 11.20 5.47
N LEU A 878 5.76 10.46 5.05
CA LEU A 878 5.66 9.02 4.81
C LEU A 878 5.99 8.16 6.04
N PHE A 879 6.58 8.75 7.08
CA PHE A 879 6.78 8.09 8.37
C PHE A 879 5.45 7.55 8.94
N PRO A 880 5.40 6.32 9.48
CA PRO A 880 6.50 5.39 9.78
C PRO A 880 6.88 4.42 8.65
N GLY A 881 6.41 4.63 7.41
CA GLY A 881 6.74 3.80 6.25
C GLY A 881 8.23 3.89 5.90
N ILE A 882 9.05 3.06 6.56
CA ILE A 882 10.51 3.04 6.45
C ILE A 882 11.00 1.61 6.20
N ALA A 883 11.99 1.48 5.32
CA ALA A 883 12.76 0.28 5.11
C ALA A 883 14.27 0.53 5.27
N SER A 884 14.95 -0.36 5.98
CA SER A 884 16.41 -0.39 6.08
C SER A 884 17.02 -0.92 4.79
N VAL A 885 18.05 -0.27 4.27
CA VAL A 885 18.79 -0.68 3.06
C VAL A 885 20.09 -1.38 3.47
N VAL A 886 20.04 -2.70 3.59
CA VAL A 886 21.22 -3.49 3.96
C VAL A 886 21.95 -3.94 2.70
N HIS A 887 23.19 -3.49 2.56
CA HIS A 887 24.07 -3.88 1.46
C HIS A 887 24.74 -5.23 1.77
N ARG A 888 24.70 -6.15 0.81
CA ARG A 888 25.45 -7.42 0.79
C ARG A 888 26.48 -7.34 -0.33
N GLU A 889 27.41 -8.30 -0.38
CA GLU A 889 28.52 -8.31 -1.37
C GLU A 889 28.05 -8.19 -2.83
N THR A 890 26.91 -8.79 -3.15
CA THR A 890 26.37 -8.84 -4.53
C THR A 890 24.93 -8.34 -4.67
N SER A 891 24.26 -7.96 -3.56
CA SER A 891 22.83 -7.63 -3.56
C SER A 891 22.44 -6.64 -2.46
N MET A 892 21.21 -6.14 -2.51
CA MET A 892 20.59 -5.33 -1.46
C MET A 892 19.39 -6.05 -0.88
N SER A 893 19.22 -5.98 0.42
CA SER A 893 18.03 -6.48 1.12
C SER A 893 17.32 -5.33 1.83
N PHE A 894 16.00 -5.29 1.72
CA PHE A 894 15.16 -4.29 2.38
C PHE A 894 14.44 -4.91 3.57
N LYS A 895 14.48 -4.25 4.74
CA LYS A 895 13.77 -4.71 5.95
C LYS A 895 12.84 -3.64 6.53
N THR A 896 11.62 -4.01 6.89
CA THR A 896 10.59 -3.16 7.52
C THR A 896 10.23 -3.66 8.91
N MET A 897 9.58 -2.79 9.70
CA MET A 897 9.18 -3.11 11.09
C MET A 897 8.16 -4.24 11.17
N ASP A 898 7.17 -4.25 10.28
CA ASP A 898 6.04 -5.18 10.44
C ASP A 898 6.23 -6.51 9.71
N ASP A 899 6.95 -6.52 8.57
CA ASP A 899 7.05 -7.72 7.72
C ASP A 899 8.48 -8.30 7.63
N GLY A 900 9.46 -7.65 8.26
CA GLY A 900 10.86 -8.04 8.09
C GLY A 900 11.30 -7.81 6.65
N GLN A 901 11.78 -8.85 5.96
CA GLN A 901 12.31 -8.71 4.60
C GLN A 901 11.21 -8.41 3.57
N VAL A 902 11.42 -7.36 2.77
CA VAL A 902 10.50 -6.92 1.72
C VAL A 902 11.24 -6.70 0.39
N SER A 903 10.49 -6.52 -0.70
CA SER A 903 11.06 -6.22 -2.02
C SER A 903 10.49 -4.93 -2.59
N LEU A 904 11.21 -4.31 -3.52
CA LEU A 904 10.71 -3.15 -4.26
C LEU A 904 9.83 -3.61 -5.43
N TYR A 905 8.76 -2.87 -5.69
CA TYR A 905 7.91 -3.10 -6.83
C TYR A 905 8.67 -2.81 -8.14
N ALA A 906 8.47 -3.62 -9.18
CA ALA A 906 9.25 -3.52 -10.43
C ALA A 906 9.09 -2.18 -11.19
N ASN A 907 8.04 -1.41 -10.89
CA ASN A 907 7.84 -0.06 -11.45
C ASN A 907 8.53 1.05 -10.64
N SER A 908 9.09 0.74 -9.46
CA SER A 908 9.87 1.72 -8.71
C SER A 908 11.21 1.97 -9.41
N VAL A 909 11.64 3.22 -9.49
CA VAL A 909 12.97 3.58 -10.02
C VAL A 909 14.09 2.93 -9.23
N ASN A 910 13.88 2.72 -7.93
CA ASN A 910 14.87 2.13 -7.02
C ASN A 910 15.08 0.63 -7.25
N SER A 911 14.13 -0.07 -7.87
CA SER A 911 14.28 -1.49 -8.22
C SER A 911 15.32 -1.76 -9.32
N ARG A 912 15.71 -0.73 -10.07
CA ARG A 912 16.63 -0.84 -11.22
C ARG A 912 18.06 -0.40 -10.91
N PHE A 913 18.30 0.22 -9.75
CA PHE A 913 19.65 0.59 -9.34
C PHE A 913 20.35 -0.59 -8.68
N PRO A 914 21.63 -0.85 -9.01
CA PRO A 914 22.40 -1.94 -8.39
C PRO A 914 22.77 -1.64 -6.94
N THR A 915 22.91 -0.37 -6.59
CA THR A 915 23.23 0.12 -5.25
C THR A 915 22.45 1.40 -4.95
N ILE A 916 22.05 1.60 -3.69
CA ILE A 916 21.34 2.78 -3.22
C ILE A 916 22.20 3.43 -2.13
N PRO A 917 22.70 4.66 -2.33
CA PRO A 917 23.66 5.29 -1.41
C PRO A 917 23.05 5.73 -0.07
N TYR A 918 21.74 5.54 0.12
CA TYR A 918 21.01 5.94 1.31
C TYR A 918 20.76 4.74 2.23
N PRO A 919 20.92 4.89 3.56
CA PRO A 919 20.69 3.82 4.52
C PRO A 919 19.20 3.48 4.68
N TRP A 920 18.32 4.42 4.37
CA TRP A 920 16.87 4.28 4.57
C TRP A 920 16.11 4.59 3.28
N LEU A 921 15.04 3.83 3.04
CA LEU A 921 13.99 4.17 2.09
C LEU A 921 12.72 4.53 2.87
N VAL A 922 12.13 5.67 2.57
CA VAL A 922 10.76 5.98 3.00
C VAL A 922 9.78 5.66 1.88
N PHE A 923 8.60 5.16 2.22
CA PHE A 923 7.59 4.72 1.26
C PHE A 923 6.16 5.06 1.68
N GLY A 924 5.28 5.29 0.71
CA GLY A 924 3.86 5.56 0.95
C GLY A 924 3.04 4.29 1.12
N GLU A 925 3.13 3.36 0.16
CA GLU A 925 2.34 2.13 0.16
C GLU A 925 3.21 0.88 0.08
N LYS A 926 2.90 -0.10 0.94
CA LYS A 926 3.30 -1.51 0.79
C LYS A 926 2.07 -2.37 0.54
N VAL A 927 2.21 -3.41 -0.27
CA VAL A 927 1.13 -4.36 -0.54
C VAL A 927 1.65 -5.79 -0.61
N LYS A 928 0.96 -6.72 0.05
CA LYS A 928 1.23 -8.15 -0.03
C LYS A 928 0.45 -8.76 -1.19
N VAL A 929 1.16 -9.29 -2.18
CA VAL A 929 0.56 -10.01 -3.32
C VAL A 929 0.98 -11.48 -3.31
N ASN A 930 2.28 -11.70 -3.46
CA ASN A 930 2.93 -13.00 -3.23
C ASN A 930 4.03 -12.85 -2.18
N ALA A 931 4.77 -11.75 -2.28
CA ALA A 931 5.60 -11.18 -1.24
C ALA A 931 5.08 -9.76 -0.93
N VAL A 932 5.63 -9.16 0.12
CA VAL A 932 5.37 -7.75 0.48
C VAL A 932 6.22 -6.86 -0.42
N LEU A 933 5.55 -6.00 -1.20
CA LEU A 933 6.18 -5.12 -2.17
C LEU A 933 5.94 -3.66 -1.80
N ILE A 934 7.03 -2.87 -1.76
CA ILE A 934 6.98 -1.40 -1.63
C ILE A 934 6.72 -0.79 -3.01
N ARG A 935 5.64 -0.01 -3.17
CA ARG A 935 5.21 0.51 -4.48
C ARG A 935 6.02 1.70 -4.97
N ASP A 936 6.33 2.60 -4.06
CA ASP A 936 7.02 3.87 -4.28
C ASP A 936 8.02 4.09 -3.15
N SER A 937 9.18 4.68 -3.45
CA SER A 937 10.18 4.93 -2.41
C SER A 937 11.06 6.16 -2.68
N THR A 938 11.62 6.71 -1.62
CA THR A 938 12.65 7.76 -1.64
C THR A 938 13.79 7.40 -0.68
N GLY A 939 15.03 7.44 -1.16
CA GLY A 939 16.21 7.36 -0.30
C GLY A 939 16.38 8.59 0.58
N VAL A 940 16.58 8.36 1.89
CA VAL A 940 16.77 9.42 2.89
C VAL A 940 18.00 9.15 3.78
N PRO A 941 18.72 10.21 4.19
CA PRO A 941 19.87 10.11 5.09
C PRO A 941 19.46 9.89 6.56
N ASP A 942 20.44 9.59 7.42
CA ASP A 942 20.22 9.36 8.87
C ASP A 942 19.64 10.61 9.55
N SER A 943 20.20 11.79 9.27
CA SER A 943 19.74 13.08 9.80
C SER A 943 18.27 13.38 9.51
N SER A 944 17.82 13.11 8.27
CA SER A 944 16.42 13.29 7.87
C SER A 944 15.49 12.43 8.71
N LEU A 945 15.86 11.16 8.91
CA LEU A 945 15.05 10.22 9.68
C LEU A 945 15.01 10.60 11.17
N ILE A 946 16.15 10.94 11.77
CA ILE A 946 16.23 11.28 13.20
C ILE A 946 15.40 12.54 13.50
N LEU A 947 15.51 13.58 12.67
CA LEU A 947 14.78 14.84 12.88
C LEU A 947 13.30 14.74 12.56
N PHE A 948 12.94 14.19 11.40
CA PHE A 948 11.57 14.23 10.87
C PHE A 948 10.77 12.95 11.12
N GLY A 949 11.40 11.89 11.62
CA GLY A 949 10.75 10.66 12.07
C GLY A 949 10.10 10.77 13.44
N GLY A 950 9.87 9.63 14.08
CA GLY A 950 9.14 9.49 15.34
C GLY A 950 9.84 10.07 16.57
N ALA A 951 9.22 9.88 17.73
CA ALA A 951 9.80 10.27 19.02
C ALA A 951 11.11 9.53 19.29
N LEU A 952 12.07 10.24 19.87
CA LEU A 952 13.36 9.70 20.28
C LEU A 952 13.32 9.37 21.77
N SER A 953 13.90 8.25 22.15
CA SER A 953 14.16 7.87 23.54
C SER A 953 15.62 7.50 23.72
N THR A 954 16.18 7.79 24.90
CA THR A 954 17.57 7.43 25.21
C THR A 954 17.68 5.94 25.49
N GLY A 955 18.66 5.29 24.88
CA GLY A 955 18.96 3.88 25.05
C GLY A 955 19.74 3.58 26.33
N VAL A 956 20.33 2.37 26.38
CA VAL A 956 21.05 1.87 27.56
C VAL A 956 22.44 2.50 27.71
N GLN A 957 23.07 2.87 26.59
CA GLN A 957 24.43 3.42 26.55
C GLN A 957 24.35 4.92 26.23
N VAL A 958 25.38 5.67 26.64
CA VAL A 958 25.52 7.07 26.23
C VAL A 958 25.72 7.12 24.71
N GLY A 959 25.05 8.05 24.02
CA GLY A 959 25.07 8.12 22.55
C GLY A 959 24.17 7.11 21.83
N HIS A 960 23.36 6.33 22.57
CA HIS A 960 22.36 5.42 22.00
C HIS A 960 20.98 6.10 21.99
N LEU A 961 20.41 6.29 20.80
CA LEU A 961 19.05 6.77 20.60
C LEU A 961 18.15 5.68 20.02
N LYS A 962 16.90 5.63 20.46
CA LYS A 962 15.89 4.66 20.04
C LYS A 962 14.67 5.36 19.45
N MET A 963 14.10 4.77 18.41
CA MET A 963 12.86 5.20 17.77
C MET A 963 11.96 3.97 17.51
N LEU A 964 10.64 4.18 17.44
CA LEU A 964 9.63 3.13 17.22
C LEU A 964 9.75 1.99 18.24
N ASP A 965 9.68 2.35 19.54
CA ASP A 965 9.81 1.41 20.66
C ASP A 965 11.09 0.54 20.62
N GLY A 966 12.16 1.10 20.05
CA GLY A 966 13.44 0.43 19.93
C GLY A 966 13.52 -0.56 18.76
N TYR A 967 12.65 -0.44 17.75
CA TYR A 967 12.86 -1.09 16.46
C TYR A 967 14.07 -0.50 15.73
N ILE A 968 14.20 0.83 15.75
CA ILE A 968 15.34 1.54 15.16
C ILE A 968 16.26 2.00 16.29
N ASP A 969 17.46 1.43 16.32
CA ASP A 969 18.55 1.86 17.22
C ASP A 969 19.58 2.67 16.42
N PHE A 970 19.92 3.85 16.93
CA PHE A 970 21.01 4.68 16.46
C PHE A 970 22.13 4.72 17.52
N PHE A 971 23.35 4.42 17.11
CA PHE A 971 24.55 4.52 17.93
C PHE A 971 25.46 5.59 17.36
N MET A 972 25.82 6.58 18.17
CA MET A 972 26.65 7.71 17.75
C MET A 972 27.45 8.29 18.93
N ASP A 973 28.29 9.28 18.65
CA ASP A 973 28.98 10.06 19.69
C ASP A 973 27.97 10.72 20.65
N PRO A 974 28.21 10.72 21.98
CA PRO A 974 27.33 11.37 22.96
C PRO A 974 26.95 12.81 22.63
N ASN A 975 27.92 13.64 22.20
CA ASN A 975 27.65 15.05 21.91
C ASN A 975 26.76 15.19 20.68
N LEU A 976 26.94 14.30 19.71
CA LEU A 976 26.10 14.26 18.53
C LEU A 976 24.67 13.83 18.86
N ALA A 977 24.50 12.82 19.72
CA ALA A 977 23.19 12.38 20.18
C ALA A 977 22.43 13.51 20.91
N ASP A 978 23.11 14.21 21.83
CA ASP A 978 22.54 15.34 22.56
C ASP A 978 22.15 16.48 21.61
N SER A 979 22.99 16.75 20.61
CA SER A 979 22.71 17.76 19.59
C SER A 979 21.46 17.42 18.79
N TYR A 980 21.27 16.16 18.38
CA TYR A 980 20.05 15.71 17.69
C TYR A 980 18.80 15.82 18.56
N VAL A 981 18.87 15.42 19.83
CA VAL A 981 17.75 15.50 20.77
C VAL A 981 17.32 16.95 20.94
N LYS A 982 18.26 17.86 21.25
CA LYS A 982 17.99 19.30 21.41
C LYS A 982 17.43 19.92 20.12
N LEU A 983 18.02 19.59 18.97
CA LEU A 983 17.57 20.11 17.68
C LEU A 983 16.13 19.67 17.37
N LYS A 984 15.79 18.42 17.65
CA LYS A 984 14.42 17.88 17.46
C LYS A 984 13.43 18.50 18.43
N GLU A 985 13.79 18.68 19.69
CA GLU A 985 12.93 19.32 20.70
C GLU A 985 12.59 20.77 20.32
N GLU A 986 13.60 21.57 19.99
CA GLU A 986 13.39 22.96 19.56
C GLU A 986 12.60 23.04 18.25
N LEU A 987 12.85 22.11 17.31
CA LEU A 987 12.07 22.03 16.08
C LEU A 987 10.60 21.74 16.36
N ASN A 988 10.31 20.77 17.22
CA ASN A 988 8.94 20.43 17.60
C ASN A 988 8.23 21.58 18.31
N LYS A 989 8.91 22.31 19.21
CA LYS A 989 8.36 23.51 19.87
C LYS A 989 8.01 24.58 18.84
N LEU A 990 8.89 24.82 17.86
CA LEU A 990 8.64 25.80 16.79
C LEU A 990 7.47 25.39 15.89
N LEU A 991 7.37 24.10 15.54
CA LEU A 991 6.26 23.57 14.74
C LEU A 991 4.92 23.66 15.49
N GLN A 992 4.91 23.42 16.80
CA GLN A 992 3.71 23.60 17.64
C GLN A 992 3.27 25.06 17.68
N LYS A 993 4.20 26.02 17.79
CA LYS A 993 3.87 27.46 17.74
C LYS A 993 3.25 27.88 16.40
N LYS A 994 3.62 27.23 15.29
CA LYS A 994 3.05 27.50 13.96
C LYS A 994 1.57 27.10 13.84
N ALA A 995 0.99 26.42 14.83
CA ALA A 995 -0.46 26.26 14.93
C ALA A 995 -1.19 27.62 14.92
N ASN A 996 -0.55 28.70 15.37
CA ASN A 996 -1.01 30.06 15.13
C ASN A 996 -0.53 30.54 13.75
N PRO A 997 -1.43 30.80 12.78
CA PRO A 997 -1.06 31.21 11.43
C PRO A 997 -0.20 32.48 11.37
N SER A 998 -0.35 33.37 12.36
CA SER A 998 0.36 34.66 12.45
C SER A 998 1.85 34.55 12.77
N VAL A 999 2.31 33.41 13.29
CA VAL A 999 3.71 33.20 13.67
C VAL A 999 4.57 32.88 12.45
N ASP A 1000 5.65 33.64 12.26
CA ASP A 1000 6.63 33.42 11.19
C ASP A 1000 7.82 32.62 11.73
N ILE A 1001 7.77 31.30 11.54
CA ILE A 1001 8.79 30.37 12.01
C ILE A 1001 10.19 30.61 11.41
N HIS A 1002 10.29 31.23 10.23
CA HIS A 1002 11.59 31.52 9.60
C HIS A 1002 12.22 32.78 10.17
N LYS A 1003 11.43 33.66 10.81
CA LYS A 1003 11.93 34.80 11.59
C LYS A 1003 12.31 34.39 13.00
N GLU A 1004 11.40 33.75 13.73
CA GLU A 1004 11.63 33.34 15.12
C GLU A 1004 12.67 32.21 15.22
N GLY A 1005 12.63 31.26 14.29
CA GLY A 1005 13.50 30.09 14.23
C GLY A 1005 14.64 30.18 13.21
N LYS A 1006 15.06 31.38 12.79
CA LYS A 1006 16.01 31.58 11.68
C LYS A 1006 17.24 30.67 11.77
N TYR A 1007 17.95 30.70 12.89
CA TYR A 1007 19.18 29.92 13.09
C TYR A 1007 18.90 28.42 13.21
N LEU A 1008 17.78 28.04 13.82
CA LEU A 1008 17.33 26.65 13.89
C LEU A 1008 17.05 26.08 12.49
N MET A 1009 16.37 26.84 11.63
CA MET A 1009 16.09 26.43 10.25
C MET A 1009 17.37 26.31 9.42
N LEU A 1010 18.36 27.18 9.63
CA LEU A 1010 19.68 27.07 9.00
C LEU A 1010 20.42 25.83 9.48
N ALA A 1011 20.39 25.53 10.78
CA ALA A 1011 20.99 24.32 11.36
C ALA A 1011 20.39 23.04 10.74
N VAL A 1012 19.06 22.98 10.61
CA VAL A 1012 18.36 21.85 9.97
C VAL A 1012 18.73 21.73 8.48
N GLN A 1013 18.80 22.85 7.75
CA GLN A 1013 19.19 22.84 6.33
C GLN A 1013 20.62 22.35 6.12
N GLU A 1014 21.57 22.86 6.91
CA GLU A 1014 22.98 22.42 6.87
C GLU A 1014 23.10 20.93 7.19
N LEU A 1015 22.41 20.46 8.24
CA LEU A 1015 22.50 19.06 8.67
C LEU A 1015 21.96 18.10 7.61
N VAL A 1016 20.76 18.36 7.10
CA VAL A 1016 20.09 17.50 6.11
C VAL A 1016 20.81 17.54 4.75
N ALA A 1017 21.44 18.66 4.38
CA ALA A 1017 22.20 18.76 3.15
C ALA A 1017 23.62 18.18 3.25
N GLY A 1018 24.24 18.26 4.43
CA GLY A 1018 25.63 17.86 4.66
C GLY A 1018 25.85 16.41 5.06
N ASP A 1019 24.78 15.66 5.38
CA ASP A 1019 24.88 14.26 5.79
C ASP A 1019 25.26 13.34 4.62
N GLN A 1020 26.48 12.80 4.69
CA GLN A 1020 27.07 11.93 3.66
C GLN A 1020 26.74 10.45 3.86
N CYS A 1021 25.95 10.09 4.90
CA CYS A 1021 25.55 8.72 5.20
C CYS A 1021 26.72 7.75 5.49
N GLU A 1022 27.87 8.24 5.96
CA GLU A 1022 29.11 7.46 6.18
C GLU A 1022 28.98 6.32 7.21
N GLY A 1023 27.92 6.35 8.04
CA GLY A 1023 27.63 5.30 8.99
C GLY A 1023 27.42 3.93 8.35
N ARG A 1024 27.33 2.88 9.19
CA ARG A 1024 27.09 1.49 8.74
C ARG A 1024 26.01 0.79 9.56
N PHE A 1025 25.44 -0.26 8.98
CA PHE A 1025 24.57 -1.16 9.73
C PHE A 1025 25.42 -2.13 10.57
N VAL A 1026 25.04 -2.31 11.82
CA VAL A 1026 25.58 -3.27 12.78
C VAL A 1026 24.47 -4.24 13.21
N PHE A 1027 24.84 -5.42 13.71
CA PHE A 1027 23.89 -6.48 14.04
C PHE A 1027 24.23 -7.08 15.41
N GLY A 1028 23.20 -7.43 16.20
CA GLY A 1028 23.37 -8.17 17.45
C GLY A 1028 24.05 -7.40 18.58
N ARG A 1029 24.04 -6.06 18.62
CA ARG A 1029 24.46 -5.33 19.83
C ARG A 1029 23.43 -5.56 20.93
N ASP A 1030 23.86 -6.13 22.05
CA ASP A 1030 22.98 -6.45 23.20
C ASP A 1030 22.34 -5.17 23.77
N THR A 1031 21.00 -5.15 23.82
CA THR A 1031 20.18 -4.04 24.33
C THR A 1031 19.59 -4.30 25.72
N LYS A 1032 19.96 -5.40 26.38
CA LYS A 1032 19.44 -5.79 27.70
C LYS A 1032 20.01 -4.91 28.82
N ARG A 1033 19.15 -4.50 29.77
CA ARG A 1033 19.58 -3.95 31.06
C ARG A 1033 20.49 -4.98 31.75
N PRO A 1034 21.64 -4.58 32.34
CA PRO A 1034 22.39 -5.49 33.18
C PRO A 1034 21.51 -5.87 34.37
N SER A 1035 21.13 -7.15 34.43
CA SER A 1035 20.61 -7.76 35.66
C SER A 1035 21.67 -7.65 36.75
N GLN A 1036 21.21 -7.43 37.99
CA GLN A 1036 21.98 -7.22 39.21
C GLN A 1036 23.32 -7.98 39.30
N PRO A 1037 24.36 -7.38 39.91
CA PRO A 1037 25.69 -7.97 39.95
C PRO A 1037 25.69 -9.21 40.85
N GLN A 1038 25.78 -10.39 40.23
CA GLN A 1038 26.28 -11.57 40.93
C GLN A 1038 27.80 -11.53 40.93
N LEU A 1039 28.37 -11.60 42.13
CA LEU A 1039 29.80 -11.69 42.40
C LEU A 1039 30.45 -12.80 41.56
N ALA A 1040 31.22 -12.42 40.54
CA ALA A 1040 32.08 -13.32 39.79
C ALA A 1040 33.49 -12.73 39.76
N GLY A 1041 34.46 -13.53 40.26
CA GLY A 1041 35.81 -13.11 40.63
C GLY A 1041 36.67 -12.50 39.52
N GLU A 1042 37.67 -11.74 39.98
CA GLU A 1042 38.49 -10.76 39.27
C GLU A 1042 39.37 -11.22 38.08
N ASN A 1043 39.24 -12.43 37.54
CA ASN A 1043 40.23 -12.95 36.58
C ASN A 1043 39.86 -12.89 35.08
N ASN A 1044 38.83 -12.13 34.67
CA ASN A 1044 38.40 -12.07 33.26
C ASN A 1044 38.39 -10.64 32.67
N LYS A 1045 39.51 -9.92 32.74
CA LYS A 1045 39.67 -8.62 32.06
C LYS A 1045 39.96 -8.73 30.55
N LEU A 1046 40.45 -9.88 30.04
CA LEU A 1046 40.85 -10.02 28.63
C LEU A 1046 39.74 -10.48 27.66
N SER A 1047 38.55 -10.85 28.13
CA SER A 1047 37.48 -11.43 27.28
C SER A 1047 36.30 -10.49 26.98
N LYS A 1048 36.28 -9.26 27.52
CA LYS A 1048 35.19 -8.29 27.32
C LYS A 1048 35.11 -7.70 25.90
N ASP A 1049 36.21 -7.73 25.13
CA ASP A 1049 36.27 -7.12 23.78
C ASP A 1049 35.90 -8.07 22.63
N GLY A 1050 35.26 -9.21 22.90
CA GLY A 1050 34.74 -10.12 21.86
C GLY A 1050 35.80 -10.75 20.93
N THR A 1051 37.10 -10.51 21.18
CA THR A 1051 38.19 -10.98 20.32
C THR A 1051 38.65 -12.37 20.78
N ASN A 1052 38.73 -13.34 19.86
CA ASN A 1052 39.13 -14.71 20.20
C ASN A 1052 40.61 -14.76 20.67
N PRO A 1053 40.92 -15.28 21.88
CA PRO A 1053 42.28 -15.23 22.44
C PRO A 1053 43.32 -15.97 21.60
N LYS A 1054 42.93 -17.02 20.86
CA LYS A 1054 43.84 -17.70 19.92
C LYS A 1054 44.26 -16.81 18.75
N SER A 1055 43.32 -16.04 18.18
CA SER A 1055 43.62 -15.13 17.08
C SER A 1055 44.40 -13.91 17.54
N LEU A 1056 44.13 -13.42 18.75
CA LEU A 1056 44.87 -12.31 19.35
C LEU A 1056 46.34 -12.70 19.59
N LEU A 1057 46.59 -13.85 20.22
CA LEU A 1057 47.96 -14.36 20.46
C LEU A 1057 48.72 -14.58 19.14
N GLN A 1058 48.05 -15.17 18.15
CA GLN A 1058 48.65 -15.37 16.83
C GLN A 1058 48.98 -14.03 16.15
N THR A 1059 48.09 -13.04 16.24
CA THR A 1059 48.31 -11.72 15.64
C THR A 1059 49.48 -10.99 16.31
N LEU A 1060 49.58 -11.04 17.64
CA LEU A 1060 50.69 -10.42 18.37
C LEU A 1060 52.04 -11.08 18.04
N LEU A 1061 52.10 -12.41 17.98
CA LEU A 1061 53.31 -13.14 17.61
C LEU A 1061 53.74 -12.86 16.17
N MET A 1062 52.79 -12.83 15.23
CA MET A 1062 53.10 -12.53 13.82
C MET A 1062 53.51 -11.07 13.61
N ARG A 1063 52.89 -10.11 14.31
CA ARG A 1063 53.33 -8.69 14.28
C ARG A 1063 54.73 -8.51 14.86
N ALA A 1064 55.10 -9.32 15.85
CA ALA A 1064 56.45 -9.35 16.39
C ALA A 1064 57.46 -10.16 15.55
N GLY A 1065 57.06 -10.66 14.36
CA GLY A 1065 57.93 -11.37 13.42
C GLY A 1065 58.18 -12.84 13.76
N HIS A 1066 57.39 -13.45 14.66
CA HIS A 1066 57.55 -14.84 15.10
C HIS A 1066 56.57 -15.79 14.37
N SER A 1067 56.94 -17.08 14.34
CA SER A 1067 56.06 -18.13 13.81
C SER A 1067 54.78 -18.29 14.65
N PRO A 1068 53.65 -18.67 14.04
CA PRO A 1068 52.38 -18.84 14.76
C PRO A 1068 52.48 -19.87 15.90
N PRO A 1069 51.71 -19.68 16.99
CA PRO A 1069 51.76 -20.54 18.17
C PRO A 1069 51.24 -21.95 17.85
N LYS A 1070 51.94 -22.98 18.34
CA LYS A 1070 51.56 -24.40 18.15
C LYS A 1070 50.82 -24.92 19.38
N TYR A 1071 49.68 -25.56 19.17
CA TYR A 1071 48.88 -26.14 20.26
C TYR A 1071 49.01 -27.68 20.28
N LYS A 1072 49.26 -28.24 21.45
CA LYS A 1072 49.24 -29.69 21.72
C LYS A 1072 48.19 -29.97 22.78
N THR A 1073 47.17 -30.76 22.44
CA THR A 1073 46.04 -31.04 23.36
C THR A 1073 46.02 -32.52 23.73
N LYS A 1074 45.97 -32.81 25.04
CA LYS A 1074 45.95 -34.16 25.60
C LYS A 1074 44.59 -34.42 26.26
N HIS A 1075 43.99 -35.57 25.96
CA HIS A 1075 42.79 -36.04 26.65
C HIS A 1075 43.19 -36.70 27.98
N LEU A 1076 42.55 -36.28 29.07
CA LEU A 1076 42.80 -36.78 30.43
C LEU A 1076 41.85 -37.92 30.79
N LYS A 1077 42.22 -38.73 31.77
CA LYS A 1077 41.39 -39.83 32.29
C LYS A 1077 40.07 -39.35 32.92
N THR A 1078 39.95 -38.05 33.21
CA THR A 1078 38.75 -37.38 33.76
C THR A 1078 37.74 -36.94 32.70
N ASN A 1079 37.90 -37.34 31.43
CA ASN A 1079 37.06 -36.92 30.29
C ASN A 1079 37.15 -35.41 29.98
N GLU A 1080 38.28 -34.78 30.35
CA GLU A 1080 38.59 -33.38 30.08
C GLU A 1080 39.83 -33.28 29.17
N PHE A 1081 39.94 -32.18 28.43
CA PHE A 1081 41.07 -31.87 27.56
C PHE A 1081 41.96 -30.83 28.22
N ARG A 1082 43.28 -31.04 28.16
CA ARG A 1082 44.26 -30.04 28.58
C ARG A 1082 45.15 -29.68 27.40
N ALA A 1083 45.23 -28.39 27.09
CA ALA A 1083 46.03 -27.91 25.97
C ALA A 1083 47.28 -27.18 26.46
N LEU A 1084 48.33 -27.30 25.66
CA LEU A 1084 49.61 -26.61 25.81
C LEU A 1084 49.84 -25.78 24.56
N VAL A 1085 50.19 -24.51 24.72
CA VAL A 1085 50.60 -23.63 23.62
C VAL A 1085 52.10 -23.38 23.68
N GLU A 1086 52.75 -23.50 22.52
CA GLU A 1086 54.21 -23.43 22.38
C GLU A 1086 54.59 -22.40 21.31
N PHE A 1087 55.45 -21.44 21.69
CA PHE A 1087 56.10 -20.51 20.77
C PHE A 1087 57.50 -20.12 21.29
N LYS A 1088 58.49 -19.99 20.40
CA LYS A 1088 59.89 -19.62 20.74
C LYS A 1088 60.52 -20.46 21.88
N GLY A 1089 60.19 -21.76 21.95
CA GLY A 1089 60.68 -22.66 23.01
C GLY A 1089 60.02 -22.47 24.38
N MET A 1090 59.04 -21.56 24.50
CA MET A 1090 58.23 -21.34 25.69
C MET A 1090 56.96 -22.17 25.59
N GLN A 1091 56.53 -22.75 26.70
CA GLN A 1091 55.34 -23.60 26.77
C GLN A 1091 54.41 -23.13 27.90
N PHE A 1092 53.16 -22.86 27.56
CA PHE A 1092 52.12 -22.45 28.52
C PHE A 1092 51.02 -23.50 28.53
N VAL A 1093 50.63 -23.95 29.73
CA VAL A 1093 49.68 -25.04 29.88
C VAL A 1093 48.38 -24.51 30.47
N GLY A 1094 47.30 -24.61 29.69
CA GLY A 1094 45.96 -24.25 30.14
C GLY A 1094 45.42 -25.25 31.17
N LYS A 1095 44.33 -24.86 31.82
CA LYS A 1095 43.57 -25.72 32.73
C LYS A 1095 42.81 -26.80 31.96
N PRO A 1096 42.48 -27.94 32.58
CA PRO A 1096 41.59 -28.94 32.00
C PRO A 1096 40.21 -28.34 31.69
N GLN A 1097 39.69 -28.56 30.48
CA GLN A 1097 38.40 -28.06 30.02
C GLN A 1097 37.60 -29.17 29.33
N ARG A 1098 36.27 -29.07 29.37
CA ARG A 1098 35.36 -30.08 28.80
C ARG A 1098 35.43 -30.23 27.29
N ASN A 1099 36.01 -29.27 26.57
CA ASN A 1099 36.16 -29.30 25.11
C ASN A 1099 37.61 -28.92 24.73
N LYS A 1100 38.17 -29.62 23.73
CA LYS A 1100 39.47 -29.33 23.12
C LYS A 1100 39.64 -27.86 22.74
N THR A 1101 38.62 -27.23 22.14
CA THR A 1101 38.70 -25.83 21.70
C THR A 1101 38.74 -24.84 22.87
N LEU A 1102 38.04 -25.15 23.97
CA LEU A 1102 38.08 -24.36 25.20
C LEU A 1102 39.41 -24.51 25.92
N ALA A 1103 39.97 -25.74 25.97
CA ALA A 1103 41.29 -25.99 26.54
C ALA A 1103 42.38 -25.19 25.80
N GLU A 1104 42.33 -25.13 24.47
CA GLU A 1104 43.26 -24.35 23.66
C GLU A 1104 43.09 -22.83 23.83
N LYS A 1105 41.86 -22.35 24.02
CA LYS A 1105 41.60 -20.95 24.36
C LYS A 1105 42.16 -20.59 25.73
N ASP A 1106 41.98 -21.46 26.72
CA ASP A 1106 42.48 -21.28 28.08
C ASP A 1106 44.03 -21.23 28.09
N ALA A 1107 44.68 -22.15 27.37
CA ALA A 1107 46.13 -22.10 27.18
C ALA A 1107 46.61 -20.82 26.46
N ALA A 1108 45.83 -20.29 25.51
CA ALA A 1108 46.12 -19.02 24.85
C ALA A 1108 45.95 -17.82 25.80
N VAL A 1109 45.00 -17.86 26.72
CA VAL A 1109 44.81 -16.83 27.76
C VAL A 1109 45.98 -16.80 28.72
N GLU A 1110 46.49 -17.96 29.17
CA GLU A 1110 47.70 -18.04 30.01
C GLU A 1110 48.94 -17.46 29.31
N ALA A 1111 49.10 -17.76 28.01
CA ALA A 1111 50.18 -17.17 27.20
C ALA A 1111 50.02 -15.66 26.99
N LEU A 1112 48.79 -15.16 26.81
CA LEU A 1112 48.51 -13.74 26.69
C LEU A 1112 48.72 -13.00 28.00
N ALA A 1113 48.28 -13.57 29.12
CA ALA A 1113 48.51 -13.03 30.45
C ALA A 1113 50.00 -12.81 30.71
N TRP A 1114 50.84 -13.80 30.36
CA TRP A 1114 52.29 -13.65 30.46
C TRP A 1114 52.86 -12.52 29.57
N LEU A 1115 52.32 -12.35 28.37
CA LEU A 1115 52.70 -11.24 27.48
C LEU A 1115 52.26 -9.87 28.02
N THR A 1116 51.19 -9.82 28.83
CA THR A 1116 50.58 -8.56 29.30
C THR A 1116 50.86 -8.20 30.77
N HIS A 1117 51.52 -9.06 31.55
CA HIS A 1117 51.87 -8.72 32.94
C HIS A 1117 52.99 -7.66 33.00
N THR A 1118 52.65 -6.49 33.55
CA THR A 1118 53.58 -5.46 34.03
C THR A 1118 54.27 -5.94 35.32
N SER A 1119 55.56 -5.64 35.48
CA SER A 1119 56.29 -5.94 36.71
C SER A 1119 55.75 -5.07 37.86
N ASP A 1120 54.92 -5.64 38.72
CA ASP A 1120 54.58 -5.06 40.02
C ASP A 1120 55.82 -5.07 40.92
N ASN A 1121 56.46 -3.92 41.08
CA ASN A 1121 57.39 -3.64 42.18
C ASN A 1121 57.61 -2.12 42.33
N SER A 1122 56.65 -1.43 42.96
CA SER A 1122 56.91 -0.29 43.87
C SER A 1122 55.59 0.29 44.39
N THR A 1123 55.38 0.20 45.70
CA THR A 1123 54.48 1.01 46.51
C THR A 1123 54.64 2.51 46.25
N ASP A 1124 53.59 3.21 45.84
CA ASP A 1124 53.11 4.46 46.47
C ASP A 1124 51.84 5.02 45.81
N GLN A 1125 51.09 5.77 46.62
CA GLN A 1125 49.71 6.23 46.42
C GLN A 1125 49.57 7.43 45.45
N TYR A 1126 48.34 7.56 44.92
CA TYR A 1126 47.66 8.71 44.28
C TYR A 1126 47.58 8.81 42.74
N SER A 1127 46.36 9.21 42.33
CA SER A 1127 45.84 9.62 41.01
C SER A 1127 45.36 8.52 40.07
N GLY A 1128 44.08 8.64 39.70
CA GLY A 1128 43.37 7.76 38.81
C GLY A 1128 43.41 8.29 37.38
N ASP A 1129 43.68 7.37 36.46
CA ASP A 1129 43.32 7.43 35.05
C ASP A 1129 43.09 5.99 34.60
N ALA A 1130 41.85 5.68 34.21
CA ALA A 1130 41.44 4.34 33.78
C ALA A 1130 40.98 4.40 32.32
N ASP A 1131 41.82 4.89 31.42
CA ASP A 1131 41.60 4.77 29.97
C ASP A 1131 42.90 4.98 29.16
N SER A 1132 43.84 4.04 29.28
CA SER A 1132 45.01 3.97 28.39
C SER A 1132 45.05 2.60 27.70
N PRO A 1133 45.40 2.52 26.40
CA PRO A 1133 45.60 1.24 25.73
C PRO A 1133 46.74 0.47 26.43
N PRO A 1134 46.74 -0.88 26.40
CA PRO A 1134 47.78 -1.67 27.05
C PRO A 1134 49.14 -1.29 26.44
N ASP A 1135 49.99 -0.66 27.26
CA ASP A 1135 51.33 -0.27 26.86
C ASP A 1135 52.19 -1.51 26.61
N VAL A 1136 53.10 -1.43 25.64
CA VAL A 1136 53.92 -2.56 25.19
C VAL A 1136 54.86 -2.97 26.32
N THR A 1137 54.56 -4.09 26.97
CA THR A 1137 55.32 -4.59 28.14
C THR A 1137 56.78 -4.89 27.81
N ASP A 1138 57.62 -4.84 28.85
CA ASP A 1138 59.04 -5.21 28.83
C ASP A 1138 59.29 -6.65 28.28
N ASN A 1139 58.28 -7.53 28.40
CA ASN A 1139 58.28 -8.88 27.83
C ASN A 1139 58.06 -8.89 26.30
N MET A 1140 57.24 -7.99 25.75
CA MET A 1140 57.14 -7.77 24.30
C MET A 1140 58.42 -7.15 23.72
N LEU A 1141 59.07 -6.23 24.46
CA LEU A 1141 60.37 -5.66 24.07
C LEU A 1141 61.49 -6.73 24.04
N LYS A 1142 61.50 -7.68 24.98
CA LYS A 1142 62.40 -8.86 24.96
C LYS A 1142 62.13 -9.80 23.77
N LEU A 1143 60.89 -9.85 23.26
CA LEU A 1143 60.51 -10.58 22.05
C LEU A 1143 60.97 -9.89 20.76
N LEU A 1144 61.07 -8.55 20.76
CA LEU A 1144 61.48 -7.71 19.63
C LEU A 1144 63.01 -7.47 19.55
N GLY A 1145 63.78 -7.84 20.59
CA GLY A 1145 65.23 -7.67 20.66
C GLY A 1145 66.04 -8.65 19.80
N GLY A 1146 66.21 -8.36 18.50
CA GLY A 1146 67.11 -9.06 17.58
C GLY A 1146 67.86 -8.13 16.63
N LYS A 1147 69.11 -7.78 17.00
CA LYS A 1147 70.20 -7.12 16.22
C LYS A 1147 69.80 -6.12 15.10
N ARG A 1148 69.87 -4.81 15.41
CA ARG A 1148 70.01 -3.73 14.42
C ARG A 1148 71.25 -3.97 13.53
N ARG A 1149 71.06 -4.18 12.22
CA ARG A 1149 72.12 -4.08 11.20
C ARG A 1149 72.65 -2.64 11.19
N ARG A 1150 73.93 -2.45 11.53
CA ARG A 1150 74.69 -1.22 11.26
C ARG A 1150 74.73 -0.98 9.75
N ARG A 1151 74.24 0.18 9.28
CA ARG A 1151 74.57 0.74 7.97
C ARG A 1151 76.04 1.20 8.02
N SER A 1152 76.90 0.60 7.21
CA SER A 1152 78.20 1.20 6.86
C SER A 1152 77.98 2.27 5.79
N LYS A 1153 78.58 3.44 6.01
CA LYS A 1153 78.99 4.36 4.96
C LYS A 1153 80.44 4.00 4.59
N GLY A 1154 80.78 4.01 3.30
CA GLY A 1154 82.15 4.23 2.84
C GLY A 1154 82.69 3.25 1.81
N LYS A 1155 82.80 3.76 0.57
CA LYS A 1155 83.44 3.26 -0.65
C LYS A 1155 82.77 2.13 -1.42
#